data_AF-A0A0R1XJB7-F1
#
_entry.id   AF-A0A0R1XJB7-F1
#
_cell.length_a   1.000
_cell.length_b   1.000
_cell.length_c   1.000
_cell.angle_alpha   90.00
_cell.angle_beta   90.00
_cell.angle_gamma   90.00
#
_symmetry.space_group_name_H-M   'P 1'
#
loop_
_entity.id
_entity.type
_entity.pdbx_description
1 polymer ?
#
loop_
_entity_poly.entity_id
_entity_poly.type
_entity_poly.pdbx_seq_one_letter_code
_entity_poly.pdbx_strand_id
1 'polypeptide(L)'
;MLTIYDLNKQQMLNQPDFFSLLDGYDYFEGVSFVSGFKIIDQELLSRFRQVNLILGLEDQQTSQAMNQFFNISQRAKALASTSDNFISRLADQTLHLKFTKGPLFHSKYFILRSGDYFRLFNGSMNLTKRATSSNHELMWMYTGTTDDPLYQAHHQLFLKNFNEDSAEYLDRKIIDQLKNKSRQEIGELLTTDVLNAVESNEVKFSPEDVRKVVAKRAVTDDSYELLPQAATEIVKAIYTPKGNKRRTPQQTQEKVKKIVYQSFKDDKQTADVPASSLYPKPMWSYSDKGELIVQDPTTNHFYPLQADISTVSREDVVNFIQIIKSFRYNKVRDESQQALSAFMYLMTAPLIWKIRQIYRDSNFAKSPDQVPVSMVLIGRGTTGKTLLVRDYFKRFIGDHSDSIEYLQINQGISSHTNRAVDFLGHYLQSGRFVSPMIIDELNDNFLHSKVSTNAIKQWSNTIKGIHNVNIFAMNHNAGSRSINNLEEITKRVYYLSFEAGWLEMDQQKYNFEILVNNTNDHIYRYVTHELNDRLNNLSGIDESNLVDDYLSQTKAIVKKLLAHFNLEGELADIIDENYNYKVDRNRITWKMLIRDDGFQHIAFTSGDDQQFTVSKAIFNNLKGSAYENINQTLDNYFNMFPRELGIAIYQYDNGMILNIDKFDHYIGEPLIRNYYNKVHKSERQDDQLAEMLKLQKKRDEQNAQVIQDQTKIMNQMMKQMKDQQDTKKKGLFSRLFRK
;
A
#
# COMPACT_ATOMS: atom_id res chain seq x y z
N MET A 1 -44.58 46.58 -3.45
CA MET A 1 -44.63 47.63 -2.41
C MET A 1 -43.79 47.25 -1.19
N LEU A 2 -42.76 48.04 -0.83
CA LEU A 2 -41.97 47.84 0.39
C LEU A 2 -42.71 48.38 1.62
N THR A 3 -42.77 47.60 2.68
CA THR A 3 -43.27 48.01 3.99
C THR A 3 -42.21 47.75 5.06
N ILE A 4 -41.98 48.71 5.94
CA ILE A 4 -41.02 48.60 7.04
C ILE A 4 -41.73 48.79 8.37
N TYR A 5 -41.67 47.80 9.25
CA TYR A 5 -42.13 47.94 10.63
C TYR A 5 -41.01 48.49 11.50
N ASP A 6 -41.18 49.71 12.00
CA ASP A 6 -40.26 50.36 12.94
C ASP A 6 -40.56 49.84 14.35
N LEU A 7 -39.68 48.99 14.87
CA LEU A 7 -39.83 48.36 16.17
C LEU A 7 -39.68 49.35 17.34
N ASN A 8 -38.90 50.42 17.17
CA ASN A 8 -38.72 51.44 18.20
C ASN A 8 -39.99 52.29 18.36
N LYS A 9 -40.63 52.62 17.24
CA LYS A 9 -41.84 53.47 17.21
C LYS A 9 -43.15 52.69 17.11
N GLN A 10 -43.07 51.36 17.00
CA GLN A 10 -44.19 50.44 16.80
C GLN A 10 -45.13 50.84 15.64
N GLN A 11 -44.57 51.36 14.54
CA GLN A 11 -45.34 51.88 13.41
C GLN A 11 -44.95 51.25 12.07
N MET A 12 -45.93 51.15 11.16
CA MET A 12 -45.70 50.69 9.79
C MET A 12 -45.40 51.88 8.87
N LEU A 13 -44.22 51.85 8.24
CA LEU A 13 -43.85 52.73 7.15
C LEU A 13 -44.25 52.07 5.82
N ASN A 14 -45.24 52.63 5.14
CA ASN A 14 -45.71 52.14 3.85
C ASN A 14 -45.00 52.86 2.71
N GLN A 15 -44.33 52.12 1.82
CA GLN A 15 -43.53 52.67 0.72
C GLN A 15 -42.46 53.70 1.15
N PRO A 16 -41.66 53.43 2.19
CA PRO A 16 -40.60 54.37 2.55
C PRO A 16 -39.54 54.42 1.44
N ASP A 17 -38.90 55.58 1.28
CA ASP A 17 -37.64 55.64 0.55
C ASP A 17 -36.53 54.97 1.38
N PHE A 18 -36.27 53.69 1.09
CA PHE A 18 -35.29 52.89 1.80
C PHE A 18 -33.91 53.55 1.88
N PHE A 19 -33.45 54.21 0.81
CA PHE A 19 -32.10 54.78 0.76
C PHE A 19 -31.95 56.02 1.64
N SER A 20 -33.01 56.83 1.78
CA SER A 20 -33.05 57.93 2.75
C SER A 20 -32.90 57.44 4.21
N LEU A 21 -33.35 56.22 4.49
CA LEU A 21 -33.22 55.60 5.81
C LEU A 21 -31.80 55.06 6.07
N LEU A 22 -30.89 55.15 5.12
CA LEU A 22 -29.49 54.75 5.28
C LEU A 22 -28.58 55.93 5.64
N ASP A 23 -29.08 57.16 5.56
CA ASP A 23 -28.29 58.36 5.77
C ASP A 23 -27.86 58.54 7.23
N GLY A 24 -26.69 59.14 7.43
CA GLY A 24 -26.11 59.42 8.75
C GLY A 24 -25.29 58.28 9.37
N TYR A 25 -24.95 57.25 8.58
CA TYR A 25 -24.14 56.11 9.03
C TYR A 25 -22.84 55.99 8.21
N ASP A 26 -21.75 55.48 8.81
CA ASP A 26 -20.43 55.37 8.18
C ASP A 26 -20.11 53.97 7.65
N TYR A 27 -20.72 52.93 8.24
CA TYR A 27 -20.48 51.52 7.92
C TYR A 27 -21.76 50.84 7.47
N PHE A 28 -21.66 50.00 6.44
CA PHE A 28 -22.74 49.15 5.96
C PHE A 28 -22.29 47.69 5.92
N GLU A 29 -23.01 46.83 6.63
CA GLU A 29 -22.79 45.38 6.66
C GLU A 29 -24.08 44.69 6.27
N GLY A 30 -24.04 43.79 5.29
CA GLY A 30 -25.28 43.24 4.75
C GLY A 30 -25.18 41.86 4.16
N VAL A 31 -26.27 41.10 4.33
CA VAL A 31 -26.52 39.85 3.61
C VAL A 31 -27.72 40.07 2.71
N SER A 32 -27.55 39.84 1.41
CA SER A 32 -28.64 39.93 0.43
C SER A 32 -28.60 38.74 -0.50
N PHE A 33 -29.74 38.08 -0.72
CA PHE A 33 -29.81 36.92 -1.60
C PHE A 33 -29.59 37.27 -3.08
N VAL A 34 -29.98 38.48 -3.49
CA VAL A 34 -29.67 39.04 -4.82
C VAL A 34 -29.27 40.51 -4.64
N SER A 35 -28.22 40.95 -5.33
CA SER A 35 -27.92 42.37 -5.47
C SER A 35 -27.29 42.67 -6.83
N GLY A 36 -27.47 43.90 -7.32
CA GLY A 36 -26.85 44.35 -8.57
C GLY A 36 -25.73 45.34 -8.29
N PHE A 37 -24.57 45.20 -8.94
CA PHE A 37 -23.43 46.10 -8.73
C PHE A 37 -23.76 47.57 -8.93
N LYS A 38 -24.70 47.88 -9.83
CA LYS A 38 -25.18 49.24 -10.04
C LYS A 38 -25.78 49.87 -8.78
N ILE A 39 -26.51 49.11 -7.95
CA ILE A 39 -27.10 49.66 -6.72
C ILE A 39 -26.04 49.86 -5.64
N ILE A 40 -25.06 48.97 -5.56
CA ILE A 40 -23.92 49.10 -4.64
C ILE A 40 -23.13 50.35 -5.02
N ASP A 41 -22.79 50.49 -6.30
CA ASP A 41 -22.01 51.60 -6.86
C ASP A 41 -22.72 52.95 -6.67
N GLN A 42 -24.01 53.03 -7.01
CA GLN A 42 -24.75 54.29 -7.02
C GLN A 42 -25.28 54.70 -5.64
N GLU A 43 -25.74 53.74 -4.83
CA GLU A 43 -26.47 54.04 -3.58
C GLU A 43 -25.66 53.78 -2.31
N LEU A 44 -24.66 52.88 -2.33
CA LEU A 44 -23.91 52.54 -1.12
C LEU A 44 -22.52 53.20 -1.08
N LEU A 45 -21.75 53.16 -2.17
CA LEU A 45 -20.34 53.60 -2.14
C LEU A 45 -20.16 55.09 -1.86
N SER A 46 -21.14 55.92 -2.23
CA SER A 46 -21.12 57.35 -1.96
C SER A 46 -21.53 57.70 -0.52
N ARG A 47 -22.24 56.81 0.17
CA ARG A 47 -22.82 57.06 1.51
C ARG A 47 -21.94 56.53 2.64
N PHE A 48 -21.25 55.42 2.40
CA PHE A 48 -20.54 54.69 3.46
C PHE A 48 -19.02 54.72 3.27
N ARG A 49 -18.28 54.90 4.38
CA ARG A 49 -16.82 54.74 4.39
C ARG A 49 -16.42 53.30 4.13
N GLN A 50 -17.16 52.34 4.70
CA GLN A 50 -16.92 50.90 4.56
C GLN A 50 -18.20 50.17 4.17
N VAL A 51 -18.11 49.28 3.17
CA VAL A 51 -19.22 48.42 2.75
C VAL A 51 -18.78 46.96 2.74
N ASN A 52 -19.39 46.12 3.58
CA ASN A 52 -19.14 44.68 3.65
C ASN A 52 -20.41 43.94 3.26
N LEU A 53 -20.40 43.22 2.14
CA LEU A 53 -21.58 42.55 1.62
C LEU A 53 -21.33 41.07 1.38
N ILE A 54 -22.26 40.26 1.85
CA ILE A 54 -22.40 38.86 1.45
C ILE A 54 -23.55 38.77 0.47
N LEU A 55 -23.24 38.39 -0.76
CA LEU A 55 -24.20 38.26 -1.85
C LEU A 55 -24.55 36.77 -2.04
N GLY A 56 -25.83 36.46 -1.95
CA GLY A 56 -26.38 35.21 -2.46
C GLY A 56 -26.38 35.21 -3.98
N LEU A 57 -26.48 34.01 -4.57
CA LEU A 57 -26.56 33.83 -6.02
C LEU A 57 -27.95 33.31 -6.38
N GLU A 58 -28.58 33.98 -7.33
CA GLU A 58 -29.98 33.79 -7.72
C GLU A 58 -30.25 32.34 -8.15
N ASP A 59 -31.37 31.78 -7.68
CA ASP A 59 -31.80 30.41 -7.94
C ASP A 59 -32.34 30.29 -9.38
N GLN A 60 -31.44 30.15 -10.35
CA GLN A 60 -31.81 29.57 -11.64
C GLN A 60 -31.61 28.06 -11.54
N GLN A 61 -32.72 27.32 -11.50
CA GLN A 61 -32.81 25.86 -11.45
C GLN A 61 -31.66 25.13 -12.16
N THR A 62 -30.55 24.88 -11.45
CA THR A 62 -29.49 23.88 -11.69
C THR A 62 -28.23 24.18 -10.84
N SER A 63 -27.83 23.24 -9.98
CA SER A 63 -26.41 22.98 -9.55
C SER A 63 -25.61 24.17 -8.99
N GLN A 64 -25.64 24.32 -7.66
CA GLN A 64 -24.76 25.20 -6.89
C GLN A 64 -23.55 24.36 -6.44
N ALA A 65 -22.42 24.38 -7.15
CA ALA A 65 -21.34 25.34 -6.88
C ALA A 65 -20.65 25.86 -8.16
N MET A 66 -20.89 25.23 -9.31
CA MET A 66 -20.07 25.46 -10.52
C MET A 66 -20.48 26.68 -11.34
N ASN A 67 -21.78 27.03 -11.42
CA ASN A 67 -22.20 28.25 -12.12
C ASN A 67 -21.59 29.53 -11.51
N GLN A 68 -21.19 29.49 -10.25
CA GLN A 68 -20.58 30.59 -9.51
C GLN A 68 -19.16 30.89 -10.01
N PHE A 69 -18.39 29.85 -10.31
CA PHE A 69 -17.05 29.95 -10.92
C PHE A 69 -17.12 30.18 -12.44
N PHE A 70 -18.14 29.63 -13.13
CA PHE A 70 -18.18 29.58 -14.59
C PHE A 70 -19.03 30.64 -15.28
N ASN A 71 -19.74 31.51 -14.57
CA ASN A 71 -20.45 32.62 -15.22
C ASN A 71 -19.53 33.81 -15.54
N ILE A 72 -18.38 33.51 -16.13
CA ILE A 72 -17.30 34.46 -16.47
C ILE A 72 -17.83 35.60 -17.34
N SER A 73 -18.72 35.31 -18.30
CA SER A 73 -19.27 36.34 -19.19
C SER A 73 -20.19 37.34 -18.48
N GLN A 74 -20.99 36.90 -17.49
CA GLN A 74 -21.84 37.80 -16.71
C GLN A 74 -21.03 38.56 -15.66
N ARG A 75 -20.05 37.91 -15.01
CA ARG A 75 -19.11 38.56 -14.09
C ARG A 75 -18.27 39.62 -14.82
N ALA A 76 -17.69 39.28 -15.96
CA ALA A 76 -16.96 40.23 -16.80
C ALA A 76 -17.85 41.36 -17.30
N LYS A 77 -19.13 41.09 -17.63
CA LYS A 77 -20.08 42.14 -17.99
C LYS A 77 -20.39 43.05 -16.81
N ALA A 78 -20.59 42.50 -15.61
CA ALA A 78 -20.87 43.26 -14.40
C ALA A 78 -19.68 44.14 -14.01
N LEU A 79 -18.47 43.58 -13.99
CA LEU A 79 -17.22 44.30 -13.68
C LEU A 79 -16.84 45.32 -14.76
N ALA A 80 -17.12 45.05 -16.04
CA ALA A 80 -16.93 46.05 -17.10
C ALA A 80 -17.95 47.20 -17.04
N SER A 81 -19.03 47.04 -16.27
CA SER A 81 -20.10 48.04 -16.13
C SER A 81 -20.04 48.83 -14.82
N THR A 82 -19.10 48.51 -13.93
CA THR A 82 -18.87 49.24 -12.68
C THR A 82 -17.98 50.46 -12.90
N SER A 83 -18.14 51.47 -12.06
CA SER A 83 -17.30 52.67 -12.08
C SER A 83 -15.86 52.40 -11.65
N ASP A 84 -14.93 53.31 -12.01
CA ASP A 84 -13.56 53.27 -11.51
C ASP A 84 -13.48 53.41 -9.98
N ASN A 85 -14.45 54.11 -9.39
CA ASN A 85 -14.58 54.22 -7.94
C ASN A 85 -14.87 52.86 -7.33
N PHE A 86 -15.79 52.08 -7.91
CA PHE A 86 -16.10 50.73 -7.45
C PHE A 86 -14.86 49.81 -7.45
N ILE A 87 -14.10 49.82 -8.55
CA ILE A 87 -12.86 49.01 -8.66
C ILE A 87 -11.80 49.50 -7.68
N SER A 88 -11.66 50.80 -7.48
CA SER A 88 -10.70 51.38 -6.51
C SER A 88 -11.07 50.99 -5.07
N ARG A 89 -12.36 51.02 -4.74
CA ARG A 89 -12.89 50.64 -3.42
C ARG A 89 -12.71 49.14 -3.12
N LEU A 90 -12.76 48.28 -4.14
CA LEU A 90 -12.38 46.87 -4.01
C LEU A 90 -10.88 46.72 -3.72
N ALA A 91 -10.03 47.50 -4.41
CA ALA A 91 -8.58 47.41 -4.29
C ALA A 91 -8.06 47.90 -2.92
N ASP A 92 -8.64 49.00 -2.40
CA ASP A 92 -8.28 49.59 -1.12
C ASP A 92 -9.03 48.98 0.09
N GLN A 93 -9.86 47.97 -0.15
CA GLN A 93 -10.62 47.22 0.87
C GLN A 93 -11.69 48.04 1.61
N THR A 94 -12.12 49.17 1.06
CA THR A 94 -13.27 49.90 1.59
C THR A 94 -14.62 49.34 1.08
N LEU A 95 -14.57 48.47 0.07
CA LEU A 95 -15.65 47.59 -0.36
C LEU A 95 -15.18 46.12 -0.30
N HIS A 96 -15.86 45.30 0.51
CA HIS A 96 -15.71 43.85 0.48
C HIS A 96 -16.97 43.19 -0.05
N LEU A 97 -16.78 42.33 -1.05
CA LEU A 97 -17.84 41.51 -1.61
C LEU A 97 -17.47 40.05 -1.40
N LYS A 98 -18.35 39.32 -0.73
CA LYS A 98 -18.21 37.88 -0.50
C LYS A 98 -19.43 37.11 -1.00
N PHE A 99 -19.26 35.82 -1.23
CA PHE A 99 -20.33 34.88 -1.57
C PHE A 99 -20.35 33.70 -0.59
N THR A 100 -21.48 33.03 -0.45
CA THR A 100 -21.65 31.91 0.49
C THR A 100 -20.92 30.64 0.04
N LYS A 101 -20.14 29.99 0.92
CA LYS A 101 -19.37 28.76 0.62
C LYS A 101 -20.20 27.46 0.58
N GLY A 102 -21.38 27.46 1.21
CA GLY A 102 -22.21 26.26 1.40
C GLY A 102 -23.69 26.51 1.06
N PRO A 103 -24.66 26.13 1.92
CA PRO A 103 -26.07 26.38 1.65
C PRO A 103 -26.32 27.89 1.50
N LEU A 104 -27.16 28.26 0.54
CA LEU A 104 -27.48 29.67 0.26
C LEU A 104 -28.03 30.37 1.50
N PHE A 105 -27.48 31.56 1.81
CA PHE A 105 -28.13 32.48 2.73
C PHE A 105 -29.35 33.09 2.05
N HIS A 106 -30.53 32.54 2.36
CA HIS A 106 -31.78 33.14 1.95
C HIS A 106 -32.22 34.28 2.90
N SER A 107 -31.55 34.45 4.04
CA SER A 107 -31.78 35.57 4.97
C SER A 107 -31.36 36.91 4.37
N LYS A 108 -32.11 37.98 4.63
CA LYS A 108 -31.75 39.34 4.20
C LYS A 108 -31.78 40.27 5.40
N TYR A 109 -30.61 40.77 5.76
CA TYR A 109 -30.46 41.70 6.87
C TYR A 109 -29.31 42.67 6.60
N PHE A 110 -29.45 43.88 7.13
CA PHE A 110 -28.52 44.99 6.96
C PHE A 110 -28.26 45.66 8.31
N ILE A 111 -27.00 45.87 8.64
CA ILE A 111 -26.53 46.54 9.85
C ILE A 111 -25.80 47.80 9.41
N LEU A 112 -26.25 48.94 9.90
CA LEU A 112 -25.62 50.24 9.69
C LEU A 112 -25.04 50.73 11.00
N ARG A 113 -23.87 51.38 10.96
CA ARG A 113 -23.21 51.90 12.16
C ARG A 113 -22.52 53.26 11.93
N SER A 114 -22.60 54.14 12.92
CA SER A 114 -21.74 55.32 13.07
C SER A 114 -21.55 55.62 14.55
N GLY A 115 -20.30 55.70 14.99
CA GLY A 115 -19.96 55.74 16.42
C GLY A 115 -20.61 54.57 17.18
N ASP A 116 -21.30 54.91 18.27
CA ASP A 116 -22.02 53.97 19.14
C ASP A 116 -23.47 53.73 18.71
N TYR A 117 -23.92 54.26 17.57
CA TYR A 117 -25.30 54.10 17.10
C TYR A 117 -25.40 53.09 15.96
N PHE A 118 -26.47 52.31 15.96
CA PHE A 118 -26.75 51.35 14.90
C PHE A 118 -28.19 51.43 14.38
N ARG A 119 -28.37 50.92 13.15
CA ARG A 119 -29.66 50.58 12.58
C ARG A 119 -29.62 49.19 11.96
N LEU A 120 -30.55 48.34 12.37
CA LEU A 120 -30.73 46.99 11.87
C LEU A 120 -31.98 46.94 10.99
N PHE A 121 -31.86 46.33 9.83
CA PHE A 121 -32.97 45.92 8.99
C PHE A 121 -32.96 44.40 8.85
N ASN A 122 -34.10 43.73 8.99
CA ASN A 122 -34.21 42.27 8.77
C ASN A 122 -35.56 41.92 8.12
N GLY A 123 -35.57 41.10 7.07
CA GLY A 123 -36.81 40.68 6.43
C GLY A 123 -36.64 40.05 5.04
N SER A 124 -37.59 40.32 4.14
CA SER A 124 -37.68 39.68 2.83
C SER A 124 -36.97 40.45 1.70
N MET A 125 -36.58 41.70 1.93
CA MET A 125 -36.11 42.61 0.88
C MET A 125 -34.67 42.32 0.44
N ASN A 126 -34.50 42.00 -0.84
CA ASN A 126 -33.19 41.99 -1.49
C ASN A 126 -32.69 43.40 -1.76
N LEU A 127 -31.37 43.59 -1.80
CA LEU A 127 -30.74 44.84 -2.22
C LEU A 127 -30.81 45.02 -3.74
N THR A 128 -32.01 45.27 -4.28
CA THR A 128 -32.26 45.54 -5.70
C THR A 128 -33.31 46.64 -5.88
N LYS A 129 -33.26 47.36 -7.02
CA LYS A 129 -34.22 48.43 -7.31
C LYS A 129 -35.67 47.94 -7.35
N ARG A 130 -35.89 46.70 -7.80
CA ARG A 130 -37.24 46.10 -7.84
C ARG A 130 -37.74 45.78 -6.43
N ALA A 131 -36.90 45.25 -5.55
CA ALA A 131 -37.29 44.97 -4.17
C ALA A 131 -37.64 46.25 -3.39
N THR A 132 -36.90 47.34 -3.61
CA THR A 132 -37.16 48.61 -2.89
C THR A 132 -38.40 49.36 -3.38
N SER A 133 -38.84 49.16 -4.63
CA SER A 133 -39.91 50.00 -5.24
C SER A 133 -41.11 49.23 -5.80
N SER A 134 -40.92 47.99 -6.23
CA SER A 134 -41.89 47.26 -7.07
C SER A 134 -42.44 46.01 -6.37
N ASN A 135 -41.58 45.17 -5.78
CA ASN A 135 -41.97 43.92 -5.12
C ASN A 135 -42.67 44.16 -3.79
N HIS A 136 -43.56 43.24 -3.39
CA HIS A 136 -44.14 43.22 -2.05
C HIS A 136 -43.12 42.67 -1.06
N GLU A 137 -42.48 43.56 -0.32
CA GLU A 137 -41.41 43.23 0.63
C GLU A 137 -41.76 43.74 2.02
N LEU A 138 -41.38 42.98 3.05
CA LEU A 138 -41.53 43.37 4.45
C LEU A 138 -40.17 43.34 5.14
N MET A 139 -39.82 44.43 5.82
CA MET A 139 -38.64 44.53 6.67
C MET A 139 -39.03 44.99 8.07
N TRP A 140 -38.27 44.56 9.06
CA TRP A 140 -38.31 45.10 10.41
C TRP A 140 -37.10 46.01 10.56
N MET A 141 -37.31 47.18 11.15
CA MET A 141 -36.26 48.15 11.43
C MET A 141 -36.13 48.33 12.95
N TYR A 142 -34.90 48.29 13.44
CA TYR A 142 -34.56 48.58 14.82
C TYR A 142 -33.35 49.50 14.90
N THR A 143 -33.34 50.41 15.86
CA THR A 143 -32.28 51.39 16.10
C THR A 143 -31.94 51.43 17.58
N GLY A 144 -30.68 51.68 17.90
CA GLY A 144 -30.21 51.70 19.28
C GLY A 144 -28.73 52.03 19.36
N THR A 145 -28.14 51.70 20.51
CA THR A 145 -26.70 51.82 20.76
C THR A 145 -26.00 50.47 20.64
N THR A 146 -24.71 50.44 20.34
CA THR A 146 -23.97 49.19 20.10
C THR A 146 -23.84 48.30 21.33
N ASP A 147 -24.17 48.78 22.53
CA ASP A 147 -24.25 47.95 23.75
C ASP A 147 -25.52 47.08 23.81
N ASP A 148 -26.46 47.27 22.88
CA ASP A 148 -27.69 46.49 22.81
C ASP A 148 -27.42 45.00 22.51
N PRO A 149 -27.95 44.06 23.32
CA PRO A 149 -27.79 42.62 23.08
C PRO A 149 -28.25 42.16 21.69
N LEU A 150 -29.28 42.78 21.12
CA LEU A 150 -29.79 42.45 19.80
C LEU A 150 -28.80 42.84 18.70
N TYR A 151 -28.14 43.98 18.84
CA TYR A 151 -27.05 44.38 17.95
C TYR A 151 -25.89 43.39 18.03
N GLN A 152 -25.44 43.07 19.25
CA GLN A 152 -24.31 42.16 19.45
C GLN A 152 -24.57 40.78 18.82
N ALA A 153 -25.78 40.23 18.96
CA ALA A 153 -26.16 38.98 18.34
C ALA A 153 -26.15 39.04 16.79
N HIS A 154 -26.71 40.11 16.20
CA HIS A 154 -26.73 40.27 14.74
C HIS A 154 -25.34 40.53 14.17
N HIS A 155 -24.52 41.32 14.85
CA HIS A 155 -23.15 41.61 14.46
C HIS A 155 -22.27 40.35 14.57
N GLN A 156 -22.41 39.56 15.64
CA GLN A 156 -21.71 38.27 15.76
C GLN A 156 -22.13 37.29 14.66
N LEU A 157 -23.42 37.21 14.34
CA LEU A 157 -23.91 36.41 13.22
C LEU A 157 -23.31 36.88 11.89
N PHE A 158 -23.26 38.19 11.67
CA PHE A 158 -22.62 38.75 10.48
C PHE A 158 -21.15 38.39 10.40
N LEU A 159 -20.38 38.58 11.48
CA LEU A 159 -18.95 38.27 11.51
C LEU A 159 -18.68 36.80 11.23
N LYS A 160 -19.47 35.89 11.80
CA LYS A 160 -19.38 34.46 11.51
C LYS A 160 -19.63 34.19 10.03
N ASN A 161 -20.75 34.70 9.51
CA ASN A 161 -21.11 34.54 8.11
C ASN A 161 -20.03 35.11 7.16
N PHE A 162 -19.43 36.24 7.54
CA PHE A 162 -18.47 36.97 6.74
C PHE A 162 -17.06 36.38 6.78
N ASN A 163 -16.64 35.80 7.90
CA ASN A 163 -15.29 35.27 8.07
C ASN A 163 -15.18 33.76 7.81
N GLU A 164 -16.19 33.00 8.22
CA GLU A 164 -16.15 31.53 8.17
C GLU A 164 -16.93 31.01 6.94
N ASP A 165 -18.19 31.44 6.81
CA ASP A 165 -19.17 30.81 5.91
C ASP A 165 -19.22 31.42 4.49
N SER A 166 -18.36 32.41 4.21
CA SER A 166 -18.29 33.08 2.90
C SER A 166 -16.86 33.15 2.36
N ALA A 167 -16.75 33.33 1.04
CA ALA A 167 -15.52 33.41 0.28
C ALA A 167 -15.45 34.74 -0.50
N GLU A 168 -14.23 35.22 -0.74
CA GLU A 168 -13.98 36.47 -1.47
C GLU A 168 -14.52 36.38 -2.90
N TYR A 169 -15.25 37.42 -3.34
CA TYR A 169 -15.85 37.45 -4.68
C TYR A 169 -14.81 37.51 -5.80
N LEU A 170 -13.64 38.09 -5.56
CA LEU A 170 -12.50 38.19 -6.49
C LEU A 170 -11.17 38.11 -5.73
N ASP A 171 -10.18 37.42 -6.29
CA ASP A 171 -8.81 37.45 -5.77
C ASP A 171 -8.22 38.86 -5.92
N ARG A 172 -7.48 39.30 -4.90
CA ARG A 172 -6.77 40.58 -4.89
C ARG A 172 -5.83 40.76 -6.08
N LYS A 173 -5.15 39.70 -6.51
CA LYS A 173 -4.24 39.73 -7.67
C LYS A 173 -4.97 40.08 -8.97
N ILE A 174 -6.25 39.72 -9.06
CA ILE A 174 -7.12 40.05 -10.19
C ILE A 174 -7.55 41.51 -10.09
N ILE A 175 -7.98 41.96 -8.92
CA ILE A 175 -8.54 43.29 -8.70
C ILE A 175 -7.60 44.39 -9.20
N ASP A 176 -6.30 44.28 -8.89
CA ASP A 176 -5.28 45.26 -9.31
C ASP A 176 -5.12 45.35 -10.84
N GLN A 177 -5.47 44.27 -11.55
CA GLN A 177 -5.37 44.17 -12.99
C GLN A 177 -6.66 44.60 -13.70
N LEU A 178 -7.79 44.80 -13.02
CA LEU A 178 -9.07 45.11 -13.67
C LEU A 178 -9.15 46.53 -14.26
N LYS A 179 -8.34 47.48 -13.77
CA LYS A 179 -8.42 48.88 -14.18
C LYS A 179 -8.24 49.07 -15.70
N ASN A 180 -9.12 49.86 -16.31
CA ASN A 180 -9.11 50.20 -17.74
C ASN A 180 -9.18 49.01 -18.71
N LYS A 181 -9.50 47.80 -18.24
CA LYS A 181 -9.66 46.63 -19.11
C LYS A 181 -11.03 46.60 -19.74
N SER A 182 -11.08 46.27 -21.03
CA SER A 182 -12.32 45.99 -21.72
C SER A 182 -12.99 44.73 -21.17
N ARG A 183 -14.30 44.57 -21.42
CA ARG A 183 -15.05 43.35 -21.06
C ARG A 183 -14.37 42.06 -21.55
N GLN A 184 -13.69 42.11 -22.69
CA GLN A 184 -12.99 40.95 -23.24
C GLN A 184 -11.75 40.60 -22.42
N GLU A 185 -10.93 41.60 -22.08
CA GLU A 185 -9.72 41.42 -21.28
C GLU A 185 -10.03 41.00 -19.84
N ILE A 186 -11.12 41.50 -19.25
CA ILE A 186 -11.63 41.03 -17.95
C ILE A 186 -12.06 39.56 -18.04
N GLY A 187 -12.73 39.18 -19.14
CA GLY A 187 -13.16 37.81 -19.37
C GLY A 187 -11.99 36.83 -19.51
N GLU A 188 -10.93 37.22 -20.21
CA GLU A 188 -9.68 36.45 -20.34
C GLU A 188 -9.03 36.23 -18.96
N LEU A 189 -8.87 37.31 -18.21
CA LEU A 189 -8.22 37.30 -16.91
C LEU A 189 -8.95 36.40 -15.90
N LEU A 190 -10.28 36.51 -15.82
CA LEU A 190 -11.09 35.64 -14.97
C LEU A 190 -11.05 34.17 -15.42
N THR A 191 -10.88 33.90 -16.72
CA THR A 191 -10.76 32.53 -17.25
C THR A 191 -9.44 31.91 -16.84
N THR A 192 -8.34 32.65 -16.96
CA THR A 192 -7.00 32.20 -16.55
C THR A 192 -6.94 31.94 -15.05
N ASP A 193 -7.54 32.81 -14.24
CA ASP A 193 -7.58 32.62 -12.79
C ASP A 193 -8.35 31.35 -12.38
N VAL A 194 -9.52 31.13 -12.98
CA VAL A 194 -10.28 29.89 -12.75
C VAL A 194 -9.48 28.66 -13.20
N LEU A 195 -8.77 28.72 -14.33
CA LEU A 195 -7.92 27.60 -14.76
C LEU A 195 -6.78 27.34 -13.77
N ASN A 196 -6.13 28.38 -13.26
CA ASN A 196 -5.05 28.25 -12.28
C ASN A 196 -5.55 27.67 -10.94
N ALA A 197 -6.72 28.12 -10.46
CA ALA A 197 -7.34 27.63 -9.22
C ALA A 197 -7.80 26.16 -9.32
N VAL A 198 -8.11 25.69 -10.53
CA VAL A 198 -8.41 24.29 -10.81
C VAL A 198 -7.12 23.45 -10.88
N GLU A 199 -6.06 23.97 -11.50
CA GLU A 199 -4.75 23.30 -11.57
C GLU A 199 -4.07 23.22 -10.19
N SER A 200 -4.27 24.21 -9.31
CA SER A 200 -3.75 24.24 -7.92
C SER A 200 -4.59 23.43 -6.93
N ASN A 201 -5.69 22.82 -7.36
CA ASN A 201 -6.62 22.05 -6.53
C ASN A 201 -7.33 22.87 -5.43
N GLU A 202 -7.36 24.21 -5.57
CA GLU A 202 -8.04 25.13 -4.64
C GLU A 202 -9.56 25.13 -4.85
N VAL A 203 -10.03 24.74 -6.04
CA VAL A 203 -11.46 24.60 -6.37
C VAL A 203 -11.79 23.13 -6.66
N LYS A 204 -12.63 22.51 -5.80
CA LYS A 204 -13.12 21.13 -5.96
C LYS A 204 -14.44 21.08 -6.74
N PHE A 205 -14.53 20.15 -7.69
CA PHE A 205 -15.74 19.93 -8.51
C PHE A 205 -16.61 18.87 -7.86
N SER A 206 -17.90 19.18 -7.64
CA SER A 206 -18.83 18.14 -7.22
C SER A 206 -19.23 17.26 -8.43
N PRO A 207 -19.37 15.94 -8.25
CA PRO A 207 -19.78 15.04 -9.33
C PRO A 207 -21.22 15.32 -9.80
N GLU A 208 -22.07 15.85 -8.92
CA GLU A 208 -23.43 16.30 -9.26
C GLU A 208 -23.44 17.47 -10.23
N ASP A 209 -22.49 18.40 -10.14
CA ASP A 209 -22.50 19.60 -10.97
C ASP A 209 -22.10 19.30 -12.43
N VAL A 210 -21.22 18.31 -12.65
CA VAL A 210 -20.91 17.80 -13.99
C VAL A 210 -22.11 17.07 -14.60
N ARG A 211 -22.89 16.33 -13.80
CA ARG A 211 -24.13 15.65 -14.27
C ARG A 211 -25.15 16.64 -14.84
N LYS A 212 -25.24 17.85 -14.29
CA LYS A 212 -26.21 18.87 -14.74
C LYS A 212 -25.84 19.53 -16.07
N VAL A 213 -24.56 19.54 -16.46
CA VAL A 213 -24.10 19.99 -17.80
C VAL A 213 -24.39 18.95 -18.90
N VAL A 214 -24.38 17.67 -18.55
CA VAL A 214 -24.39 16.52 -19.48
C VAL A 214 -25.81 16.09 -19.93
N ALA A 215 -26.85 16.57 -19.23
CA ALA A 215 -28.29 16.36 -19.50
C ALA A 215 -28.75 14.90 -19.61
N LYS A 216 -29.52 14.47 -18.59
CA LYS A 216 -30.46 13.33 -18.52
C LYS A 216 -30.09 12.08 -19.31
N ARG A 217 -29.26 11.22 -18.72
CA ARG A 217 -29.56 9.79 -18.60
C ARG A 217 -29.06 9.31 -17.24
N ALA A 218 -29.88 8.47 -16.62
CA ALA A 218 -29.72 7.96 -15.26
C ALA A 218 -28.28 7.47 -15.01
N VAL A 219 -27.58 8.16 -14.13
CA VAL A 219 -26.35 7.70 -13.50
C VAL A 219 -26.74 7.47 -12.04
N THR A 220 -26.64 6.22 -11.60
CA THR A 220 -26.91 5.77 -10.23
C THR A 220 -26.00 6.49 -9.22
N ASP A 221 -26.44 6.54 -7.97
CA ASP A 221 -26.02 7.44 -6.87
C ASP A 221 -24.56 7.34 -6.35
N ASP A 222 -23.62 6.80 -7.11
CA ASP A 222 -22.22 6.77 -6.68
C ASP A 222 -21.51 8.09 -7.01
N SER A 223 -21.01 8.80 -5.99
CA SER A 223 -20.30 10.07 -6.12
C SER A 223 -18.79 9.84 -6.20
N TYR A 224 -18.17 10.15 -7.36
CA TYR A 224 -16.70 10.03 -7.56
C TYR A 224 -16.06 11.38 -7.87
N GLU A 225 -15.00 11.74 -7.13
CA GLU A 225 -14.24 12.99 -7.25
C GLU A 225 -13.61 13.10 -8.65
N LEU A 226 -13.88 14.20 -9.39
CA LEU A 226 -13.23 14.45 -10.68
C LEU A 226 -11.76 14.80 -10.46
N LEU A 227 -10.85 14.12 -11.17
CA LEU A 227 -9.44 14.47 -11.20
C LEU A 227 -9.26 15.92 -11.76
N PRO A 228 -8.33 16.73 -11.19
CA PRO A 228 -8.12 18.13 -11.60
C PRO A 228 -7.80 18.33 -13.09
N GLN A 229 -7.16 17.32 -13.70
CA GLN A 229 -6.84 17.31 -15.13
C GLN A 229 -8.10 17.26 -16.01
N ALA A 230 -9.08 16.43 -15.66
CA ALA A 230 -10.36 16.35 -16.37
C ALA A 230 -11.18 17.64 -16.17
N ALA A 231 -11.13 18.23 -14.98
CA ALA A 231 -11.78 19.50 -14.69
C ALA A 231 -11.25 20.64 -15.59
N THR A 232 -9.93 20.76 -15.72
CA THR A 232 -9.28 21.79 -16.57
C THR A 232 -9.69 21.67 -18.04
N GLU A 233 -9.77 20.44 -18.56
CA GLU A 233 -10.21 20.18 -19.94
C GLU A 233 -11.70 20.50 -20.16
N ILE A 234 -12.55 20.21 -19.18
CA ILE A 234 -13.97 20.57 -19.20
C ILE A 234 -14.14 22.09 -19.30
N VAL A 235 -13.38 22.88 -18.53
CA VAL A 235 -13.40 24.36 -18.60
C VAL A 235 -12.99 24.85 -20.00
N LYS A 236 -11.90 24.31 -20.56
CA LYS A 236 -11.40 24.66 -21.90
C LYS A 236 -12.37 24.23 -23.02
N ALA A 237 -13.20 23.22 -22.78
CA ALA A 237 -14.24 22.77 -23.70
C ALA A 237 -15.48 23.68 -23.67
N ILE A 238 -15.88 24.16 -22.50
CA ILE A 238 -17.08 25.00 -22.34
C ILE A 238 -16.81 26.46 -22.72
N TYR A 239 -15.62 26.98 -22.41
CA TYR A 239 -15.24 28.37 -22.62
C TYR A 239 -14.17 28.50 -23.70
N THR A 240 -14.17 29.62 -24.42
CA THR A 240 -13.02 30.02 -25.23
C THR A 240 -11.93 30.59 -24.32
N PRO A 241 -10.67 30.67 -24.78
CA PRO A 241 -9.62 31.41 -24.07
C PRO A 241 -10.03 32.85 -23.72
N LYS A 242 -11.00 33.40 -24.46
CA LYS A 242 -11.57 34.75 -24.28
C LYS A 242 -12.75 34.83 -23.29
N GLY A 243 -12.96 33.80 -22.47
CA GLY A 243 -14.03 33.74 -21.46
C GLY A 243 -15.47 33.67 -22.00
N ASN A 244 -15.66 33.49 -23.31
CA ASN A 244 -16.98 33.35 -23.91
C ASN A 244 -17.41 31.88 -23.92
N LYS A 245 -18.65 31.60 -23.54
CA LYS A 245 -19.23 30.25 -23.70
C LYS A 245 -19.25 29.88 -25.18
N ARG A 246 -18.75 28.71 -25.55
CA ARG A 246 -18.73 28.27 -26.94
C ARG A 246 -20.17 28.14 -27.47
N ARG A 247 -20.41 28.69 -28.65
CA ARG A 247 -21.77 28.94 -29.20
C ARG A 247 -22.53 27.70 -29.66
N THR A 248 -21.92 26.51 -29.59
CA THR A 248 -22.54 25.24 -30.00
C THR A 248 -22.79 24.35 -28.76
N PRO A 249 -23.93 24.52 -28.05
CA PRO A 249 -24.22 23.78 -26.82
C PRO A 249 -24.15 22.26 -27.01
N GLN A 250 -24.65 21.73 -28.13
CA GLN A 250 -24.65 20.30 -28.43
C GLN A 250 -23.24 19.76 -28.68
N GLN A 251 -22.42 20.45 -29.47
CA GLN A 251 -21.01 20.04 -29.68
C GLN A 251 -20.16 20.23 -28.42
N THR A 252 -20.47 21.24 -27.62
CA THR A 252 -19.83 21.47 -26.32
C THR A 252 -20.22 20.38 -25.34
N GLN A 253 -21.50 20.00 -25.29
CA GLN A 253 -21.98 18.86 -24.53
C GLN A 253 -21.37 17.56 -25.01
N GLU A 254 -21.24 17.32 -26.32
CA GLU A 254 -20.56 16.14 -26.85
C GLU A 254 -19.07 16.11 -26.55
N LYS A 255 -18.39 17.26 -26.55
CA LYS A 255 -16.97 17.36 -26.16
C LYS A 255 -16.78 17.16 -24.66
N VAL A 256 -17.61 17.78 -23.83
CA VAL A 256 -17.60 17.57 -22.37
C VAL A 256 -17.99 16.13 -22.05
N LYS A 257 -18.97 15.56 -22.76
CA LYS A 257 -19.29 14.13 -22.73
C LYS A 257 -18.09 13.31 -23.13
N LYS A 258 -17.38 13.63 -24.20
CA LYS A 258 -16.16 12.89 -24.57
C LYS A 258 -15.05 13.07 -23.55
N ILE A 259 -14.89 14.22 -22.90
CA ILE A 259 -13.84 14.40 -21.88
C ILE A 259 -14.20 13.60 -20.63
N VAL A 260 -15.42 13.77 -20.11
CA VAL A 260 -15.98 13.02 -18.97
C VAL A 260 -16.01 11.52 -19.28
N TYR A 261 -16.61 11.12 -20.39
CA TYR A 261 -16.70 9.73 -20.83
C TYR A 261 -15.46 9.21 -21.58
N GLN A 262 -14.37 9.94 -21.82
CA GLN A 262 -13.06 9.35 -22.19
C GLN A 262 -12.20 9.18 -20.94
N SER A 263 -12.40 10.01 -19.91
CA SER A 263 -11.96 9.68 -18.55
C SER A 263 -12.74 8.49 -17.96
N PHE A 264 -13.95 8.19 -18.46
CA PHE A 264 -14.79 7.06 -18.00
C PHE A 264 -15.18 6.02 -19.08
N LYS A 265 -14.66 6.11 -20.30
CA LYS A 265 -14.76 5.05 -21.32
C LYS A 265 -13.47 5.01 -22.10
N ASP A 266 -12.61 4.09 -21.70
CA ASP A 266 -11.95 3.32 -22.74
C ASP A 266 -13.00 2.37 -23.33
N ASP A 267 -13.11 2.36 -24.65
CA ASP A 267 -13.99 1.47 -25.38
C ASP A 267 -13.53 0.02 -25.18
N LYS A 268 -14.16 -0.67 -24.22
CA LYS A 268 -14.62 -2.06 -24.28
C LYS A 268 -15.51 -2.32 -23.06
N GLN A 269 -16.71 -2.82 -23.35
CA GLN A 269 -17.79 -3.08 -22.39
C GLN A 269 -17.34 -3.72 -21.07
N THR A 270 -17.66 -3.07 -19.95
CA THR A 270 -18.18 -3.67 -18.71
C THR A 270 -18.73 -2.54 -17.83
N ALA A 271 -19.74 -2.80 -17.00
CA ALA A 271 -20.33 -1.81 -16.11
C ALA A 271 -19.24 -1.15 -15.23
N ASP A 272 -19.31 0.18 -15.02
CA ASP A 272 -18.39 0.90 -14.13
C ASP A 272 -18.57 0.39 -12.70
N VAL A 273 -17.69 -0.53 -12.28
CA VAL A 273 -17.64 -1.02 -10.90
C VAL A 273 -16.71 -0.07 -10.11
N PRO A 274 -17.14 0.52 -8.97
CA PRO A 274 -16.29 1.36 -8.13
C PRO A 274 -14.91 0.73 -7.93
N ALA A 275 -13.81 1.49 -7.97
CA ALA A 275 -12.48 0.92 -7.63
C ALA A 275 -12.47 0.28 -6.22
N SER A 276 -13.29 0.80 -5.30
CA SER A 276 -13.52 0.24 -3.97
C SER A 276 -14.30 -1.07 -3.95
N SER A 277 -15.01 -1.43 -5.02
CA SER A 277 -15.65 -2.75 -5.13
C SER A 277 -14.62 -3.86 -5.29
N LEU A 278 -13.43 -3.52 -5.80
CA LEU A 278 -12.29 -4.41 -5.94
C LEU A 278 -11.46 -4.44 -4.66
N TYR A 279 -11.87 -3.79 -3.57
CA TYR A 279 -11.12 -3.86 -2.32
C TYR A 279 -11.40 -5.19 -1.59
N PRO A 280 -10.38 -5.76 -0.91
CA PRO A 280 -10.54 -7.00 -0.15
C PRO A 280 -11.70 -6.92 0.85
N LYS A 281 -12.40 -8.04 1.10
CA LYS A 281 -13.49 -8.10 2.08
C LYS A 281 -13.32 -9.32 3.00
N PRO A 282 -12.93 -9.16 4.27
CA PRO A 282 -13.11 -7.94 5.06
C PRO A 282 -11.99 -6.90 4.91
N MET A 283 -12.34 -5.64 5.11
CA MET A 283 -11.37 -4.55 5.23
C MET A 283 -10.81 -4.50 6.65
N TRP A 284 -9.48 -4.41 6.77
CA TRP A 284 -8.76 -4.24 8.02
C TRP A 284 -8.28 -2.80 8.12
N SER A 285 -8.32 -2.21 9.31
CA SER A 285 -7.96 -0.80 9.55
C SER A 285 -7.43 -0.63 10.98
N TYR A 286 -7.10 0.60 11.34
CA TYR A 286 -6.77 1.03 12.69
C TYR A 286 -7.83 2.02 13.19
N SER A 287 -8.24 1.87 14.45
CA SER A 287 -9.03 2.88 15.14
C SER A 287 -8.19 4.14 15.41
N ASP A 288 -8.85 5.25 15.73
CA ASP A 288 -8.18 6.49 16.16
C ASP A 288 -7.29 6.31 17.39
N LYS A 289 -7.48 5.22 18.15
CA LYS A 289 -6.69 4.84 19.32
C LYS A 289 -5.51 3.92 18.98
N GLY A 290 -5.31 3.56 17.71
CA GLY A 290 -4.23 2.68 17.26
C GLY A 290 -4.51 1.18 17.45
N GLU A 291 -5.77 0.78 17.66
CA GLU A 291 -6.17 -0.63 17.75
C GLU A 291 -6.54 -1.17 16.37
N LEU A 292 -6.18 -2.42 16.05
CA LEU A 292 -6.62 -3.07 14.83
C LEU A 292 -8.14 -3.32 14.87
N ILE A 293 -8.82 -2.91 13.80
CA ILE A 293 -10.26 -3.11 13.61
C ILE A 293 -10.51 -3.83 12.28
N VAL A 294 -11.50 -4.72 12.26
CA VAL A 294 -11.89 -5.53 11.09
C VAL A 294 -13.34 -5.26 10.76
N GLN A 295 -13.61 -5.07 9.47
CA GLN A 295 -14.96 -4.91 8.95
C GLN A 295 -15.70 -6.25 9.02
N ASP A 296 -16.89 -6.24 9.61
CA ASP A 296 -17.81 -7.36 9.51
C ASP A 296 -18.44 -7.38 8.09
N PRO A 297 -18.33 -8.50 7.35
CA PRO A 297 -18.78 -8.57 5.97
C PRO A 297 -20.31 -8.51 5.81
N THR A 298 -21.07 -8.72 6.89
CA THR A 298 -22.54 -8.73 6.90
C THR A 298 -23.10 -7.36 7.26
N THR A 299 -22.52 -6.71 8.27
CA THR A 299 -23.02 -5.42 8.80
C THR A 299 -22.28 -4.21 8.27
N ASN A 300 -21.12 -4.40 7.63
CA ASN A 300 -20.17 -3.36 7.20
C ASN A 300 -19.60 -2.49 8.34
N HIS A 301 -19.87 -2.82 9.61
CA HIS A 301 -19.31 -2.13 10.77
C HIS A 301 -17.92 -2.65 11.10
N PHE A 302 -17.10 -1.81 11.71
CA PHE A 302 -15.76 -2.17 12.17
C PHE A 302 -15.78 -2.55 13.65
N TYR A 303 -15.13 -3.67 13.97
CA TYR A 303 -15.00 -4.19 15.32
C TYR A 303 -13.51 -4.37 15.66
N PRO A 304 -13.10 -4.14 16.93
CA PRO A 304 -11.76 -4.50 17.37
C PRO A 304 -11.42 -5.95 17.04
N LEU A 305 -10.21 -6.19 16.54
CA LEU A 305 -9.71 -7.53 16.30
C LEU A 305 -9.52 -8.23 17.66
N GLN A 306 -10.45 -9.11 18.00
CA GLN A 306 -10.29 -10.05 19.12
C GLN A 306 -9.92 -11.42 18.55
N ALA A 307 -8.69 -11.85 18.81
CA ALA A 307 -8.22 -13.17 18.45
C ALA A 307 -7.37 -13.73 19.60
N ASP A 308 -7.66 -14.96 20.00
CA ASP A 308 -6.91 -15.67 21.03
C ASP A 308 -6.49 -17.04 20.48
N ILE A 309 -5.48 -17.67 21.08
CA ILE A 309 -5.04 -19.01 20.69
C ILE A 309 -6.19 -20.03 20.69
N SER A 310 -7.20 -19.84 21.56
CA SER A 310 -8.40 -20.67 21.61
C SER A 310 -9.26 -20.62 20.34
N THR A 311 -9.09 -19.59 19.51
CA THR A 311 -9.78 -19.47 18.21
C THR A 311 -9.12 -20.30 17.11
N VAL A 312 -7.88 -20.73 17.32
CA VAL A 312 -7.14 -21.58 16.37
C VAL A 312 -7.28 -23.04 16.81
N SER A 313 -7.73 -23.90 15.91
CA SER A 313 -7.79 -25.34 16.15
C SER A 313 -6.52 -26.04 15.68
N ARG A 314 -6.27 -27.26 16.19
CA ARG A 314 -5.20 -28.10 15.68
C ARG A 314 -5.39 -28.42 14.19
N GLU A 315 -6.63 -28.57 13.74
CA GLU A 315 -6.96 -28.88 12.34
C GLU A 315 -6.58 -27.72 11.42
N ASP A 316 -6.78 -26.47 11.86
CA ASP A 316 -6.35 -25.27 11.12
C ASP A 316 -4.83 -25.32 10.87
N VAL A 317 -4.06 -25.62 11.93
CA VAL A 317 -2.59 -25.67 11.88
C VAL A 317 -2.10 -26.84 11.03
N VAL A 318 -2.73 -28.00 11.14
CA VAL A 318 -2.43 -29.15 10.28
C VAL A 318 -2.72 -28.82 8.82
N ASN A 319 -3.86 -28.20 8.51
CA ASN A 319 -4.21 -27.80 7.15
C ASN A 319 -3.19 -26.82 6.58
N PHE A 320 -2.78 -25.81 7.35
CA PHE A 320 -1.71 -24.88 6.98
C PHE A 320 -0.40 -25.60 6.66
N ILE A 321 0.06 -26.50 7.52
CA ILE A 321 1.27 -27.31 7.27
C ILE A 321 1.14 -28.13 5.98
N GLN A 322 -0.02 -28.75 5.76
CA GLN A 322 -0.26 -29.56 4.56
C GLN A 322 -0.27 -28.72 3.28
N ILE A 323 -0.80 -27.49 3.33
CA ILE A 323 -0.67 -26.52 2.24
C ILE A 323 0.80 -26.29 1.91
N ILE A 324 1.63 -25.98 2.90
CA ILE A 324 3.08 -25.77 2.68
C ILE A 324 3.75 -27.03 2.12
N LYS A 325 3.45 -28.20 2.70
CA LYS A 325 3.98 -29.49 2.26
C LYS A 325 3.49 -29.90 0.87
N SER A 326 2.34 -29.43 0.40
CA SER A 326 1.90 -29.68 -0.97
C SER A 326 2.88 -29.11 -2.00
N PHE A 327 3.48 -27.94 -1.72
CA PHE A 327 4.53 -27.36 -2.57
C PHE A 327 5.87 -28.10 -2.52
N ARG A 328 6.05 -29.00 -1.54
CA ARG A 328 7.20 -29.91 -1.45
C ARG A 328 6.95 -31.23 -2.18
N TYR A 329 5.82 -31.87 -1.90
CA TYR A 329 5.59 -33.27 -2.28
C TYR A 329 4.71 -33.46 -3.51
N ASN A 330 3.86 -32.50 -3.86
CA ASN A 330 3.02 -32.59 -5.06
C ASN A 330 3.69 -31.95 -6.29
N LYS A 331 4.90 -31.40 -6.15
CA LYS A 331 5.63 -30.70 -7.21
C LYS A 331 6.87 -31.47 -7.63
N VAL A 332 7.31 -31.26 -8.87
CA VAL A 332 8.53 -31.87 -9.42
C VAL A 332 9.79 -31.44 -8.66
N ARG A 333 9.76 -30.24 -8.06
CA ARG A 333 10.82 -29.70 -7.21
C ARG A 333 10.18 -29.07 -5.98
N ASP A 334 10.85 -29.20 -4.83
CA ASP A 334 10.43 -28.58 -3.59
C ASP A 334 10.41 -27.04 -3.72
N GLU A 335 9.23 -26.45 -3.56
CA GLU A 335 9.01 -25.01 -3.48
C GLU A 335 8.27 -24.60 -2.19
N SER A 336 8.36 -25.43 -1.15
CA SER A 336 7.72 -25.18 0.16
C SER A 336 8.31 -23.97 0.90
N GLN A 337 9.60 -23.68 0.74
CA GLN A 337 10.22 -22.49 1.35
C GLN A 337 9.65 -21.20 0.76
N GLN A 338 9.42 -21.16 -0.57
CA GLN A 338 8.77 -20.05 -1.26
C GLN A 338 7.34 -19.87 -0.76
N ALA A 339 6.58 -20.97 -0.67
CA ALA A 339 5.22 -20.94 -0.18
C ALA A 339 5.15 -20.44 1.28
N LEU A 340 5.97 -21.00 2.17
CA LEU A 340 6.02 -20.60 3.58
C LEU A 340 6.42 -19.13 3.73
N SER A 341 7.44 -18.69 2.99
CA SER A 341 7.86 -17.29 2.93
C SER A 341 6.73 -16.36 2.49
N ALA A 342 5.94 -16.79 1.51
CA ALA A 342 4.79 -16.03 1.03
C ALA A 342 3.72 -15.86 2.12
N PHE A 343 3.40 -16.94 2.86
CA PHE A 343 2.47 -16.89 3.99
C PHE A 343 3.02 -16.05 5.16
N MET A 344 4.31 -16.10 5.45
CA MET A 344 4.95 -15.26 6.47
C MET A 344 4.79 -13.78 6.13
N TYR A 345 5.03 -13.41 4.87
CA TYR A 345 4.78 -12.04 4.40
C TYR A 345 3.29 -11.68 4.49
N LEU A 346 2.39 -12.57 4.06
CA LEU A 346 0.94 -12.35 4.13
C LEU A 346 0.46 -12.07 5.57
N MET A 347 0.88 -12.88 6.54
CA MET A 347 0.55 -12.68 7.96
C MET A 347 1.15 -11.39 8.54
N THR A 348 2.26 -10.91 7.97
CA THR A 348 2.93 -9.67 8.40
C THR A 348 2.33 -8.44 7.73
N ALA A 349 1.66 -8.61 6.58
CA ALA A 349 1.19 -7.56 5.68
C ALA A 349 0.49 -6.38 6.38
N PRO A 350 -0.48 -6.59 7.31
CA PRO A 350 -1.20 -5.47 7.93
C PRO A 350 -0.33 -4.59 8.84
N LEU A 351 0.84 -5.11 9.25
CA LEU A 351 1.75 -4.51 10.23
C LEU A 351 3.05 -4.00 9.56
N ILE A 352 3.22 -4.18 8.25
CA ILE A 352 4.41 -3.74 7.52
C ILE A 352 4.67 -2.23 7.70
N TRP A 353 3.62 -1.42 7.74
CA TRP A 353 3.75 0.03 7.97
C TRP A 353 4.37 0.35 9.34
N LYS A 354 4.02 -0.44 10.36
CA LYS A 354 4.51 -0.29 11.74
C LYS A 354 5.94 -0.77 11.85
N ILE A 355 6.28 -1.89 11.22
CA ILE A 355 7.66 -2.39 11.12
C ILE A 355 8.54 -1.35 10.40
N ARG A 356 8.07 -0.77 9.29
CA ARG A 356 8.77 0.31 8.58
C ARG A 356 8.95 1.56 9.44
N GLN A 357 8.02 1.85 10.33
CA GLN A 357 8.15 2.94 11.29
C GLN A 357 9.24 2.63 12.33
N ILE A 358 9.26 1.40 12.88
CA ILE A 358 10.33 0.94 13.77
C ILE A 358 11.71 1.04 13.09
N TYR A 359 11.83 0.64 11.82
CA TYR A 359 13.08 0.78 11.06
C TYR A 359 13.54 2.23 10.93
N ARG A 360 12.61 3.20 10.83
CA ARG A 360 12.97 4.64 10.78
C ARG A 360 13.43 5.17 12.12
N ASP A 361 12.81 4.69 13.19
CA ASP A 361 13.03 5.19 14.54
C ASP A 361 14.21 4.46 15.22
N SER A 362 14.64 3.32 14.66
CA SER A 362 15.72 2.50 15.18
C SER A 362 17.12 3.09 14.93
N ASN A 363 18.02 2.86 15.87
CA ASN A 363 19.41 3.32 15.82
C ASN A 363 20.34 2.41 14.97
N PHE A 364 19.86 1.29 14.43
CA PHE A 364 20.67 0.30 13.69
C PHE A 364 21.04 0.72 12.25
N ALA A 365 20.80 1.98 11.85
CA ALA A 365 21.17 2.54 10.54
C ALA A 365 20.65 1.75 9.33
N LYS A 366 19.53 1.03 9.47
CA LYS A 366 18.87 0.34 8.36
C LYS A 366 17.78 1.20 7.76
N SER A 367 17.69 1.18 6.44
CA SER A 367 16.72 1.99 5.72
C SER A 367 15.36 1.25 5.65
N PRO A 368 14.23 1.95 5.84
CA PRO A 368 12.90 1.34 5.79
C PRO A 368 12.55 0.75 4.43
N ASP A 369 13.23 1.15 3.34
CA ASP A 369 13.06 0.58 2.00
C ASP A 369 13.44 -0.92 1.92
N GLN A 370 14.18 -1.43 2.90
CA GLN A 370 14.50 -2.86 3.07
C GLN A 370 13.30 -3.71 3.48
N VAL A 371 12.23 -3.09 4.00
CA VAL A 371 10.97 -3.79 4.31
C VAL A 371 10.02 -3.58 3.13
N PRO A 372 9.82 -4.60 2.29
CA PRO A 372 9.07 -4.45 1.04
C PRO A 372 7.60 -4.13 1.29
N VAL A 373 7.05 -3.17 0.52
CA VAL A 373 5.60 -2.84 0.52
C VAL A 373 4.83 -3.59 -0.55
N SER A 374 5.54 -4.44 -1.31
CA SER A 374 4.97 -5.27 -2.35
C SER A 374 5.63 -6.64 -2.36
N MET A 375 4.84 -7.68 -2.54
CA MET A 375 5.31 -9.05 -2.80
C MET A 375 4.92 -9.47 -4.21
N VAL A 376 5.83 -10.14 -4.90
CA VAL A 376 5.61 -10.64 -6.26
C VAL A 376 5.92 -12.13 -6.33
N LEU A 377 4.95 -12.90 -6.79
CA LEU A 377 5.05 -14.31 -7.12
C LEU A 377 5.25 -14.43 -8.63
N ILE A 378 6.44 -14.81 -9.07
CA ILE A 378 6.76 -14.96 -10.49
C ILE A 378 6.94 -16.42 -10.87
N GLY A 379 6.70 -16.76 -12.13
CA GLY A 379 7.02 -18.07 -12.65
C GLY A 379 6.24 -18.40 -13.91
N ARG A 380 6.48 -19.57 -14.48
CA ARG A 380 5.73 -20.03 -15.66
C ARG A 380 4.25 -20.22 -15.32
N GLY A 381 3.39 -20.25 -16.35
CA GLY A 381 2.02 -20.72 -16.19
C GLY A 381 1.98 -22.10 -15.52
N THR A 382 0.90 -22.40 -14.79
CA THR A 382 0.64 -23.69 -14.11
C THR A 382 1.57 -24.08 -12.95
N THR A 383 2.46 -23.21 -12.49
CA THR A 383 3.36 -23.49 -11.34
C THR A 383 2.70 -23.32 -9.95
N GLY A 384 1.39 -23.11 -9.88
CA GLY A 384 0.65 -23.01 -8.60
C GLY A 384 0.53 -21.60 -8.00
N LYS A 385 0.96 -20.56 -8.71
CA LYS A 385 0.86 -19.16 -8.25
C LYS A 385 -0.60 -18.72 -8.05
N THR A 386 -1.46 -18.98 -9.03
CA THR A 386 -2.91 -18.74 -8.95
C THR A 386 -3.54 -19.51 -7.80
N LEU A 387 -3.21 -20.80 -7.61
CA LEU A 387 -3.69 -21.58 -6.46
C LEU A 387 -3.32 -20.89 -5.13
N LEU A 388 -2.09 -20.39 -5.01
CA LEU A 388 -1.61 -19.73 -3.82
C LEU A 388 -2.32 -18.39 -3.57
N VAL A 389 -2.47 -17.55 -4.60
CA VAL A 389 -3.08 -16.21 -4.52
C VAL A 389 -4.59 -16.26 -4.40
N ARG A 390 -5.28 -16.91 -5.35
CA ARG A 390 -6.75 -16.94 -5.43
C ARG A 390 -7.35 -17.86 -4.38
N ASP A 391 -6.84 -19.09 -4.27
CA ASP A 391 -7.54 -20.15 -3.55
C ASP A 391 -7.08 -20.24 -2.09
N TYR A 392 -5.79 -20.08 -1.80
CA TYR A 392 -5.28 -20.10 -0.43
C TYR A 392 -5.28 -18.72 0.23
N PHE A 393 -4.58 -17.72 -0.33
CA PHE A 393 -4.36 -16.44 0.36
C PHE A 393 -5.65 -15.69 0.67
N LYS A 394 -6.57 -15.60 -0.29
CA LYS A 394 -7.86 -14.92 -0.08
C LYS A 394 -8.61 -15.55 1.09
N ARG A 395 -8.83 -16.87 1.07
CA ARG A 395 -9.49 -17.60 2.16
C ARG A 395 -8.75 -17.48 3.49
N PHE A 396 -7.42 -17.52 3.46
CA PHE A 396 -6.57 -17.43 4.63
C PHE A 396 -6.63 -16.07 5.33
N ILE A 397 -6.94 -14.99 4.61
CA ILE A 397 -7.18 -13.66 5.20
C ILE A 397 -8.66 -13.37 5.47
N GLY A 398 -9.53 -14.35 5.22
CA GLY A 398 -10.99 -14.22 5.33
C GLY A 398 -11.63 -13.49 4.15
N ASP A 399 -10.86 -13.24 3.08
CA ASP A 399 -11.35 -12.60 1.87
C ASP A 399 -12.11 -13.58 0.98
N HIS A 400 -13.42 -13.38 0.89
CA HIS A 400 -14.32 -14.19 0.06
C HIS A 400 -14.74 -13.49 -1.23
N SER A 401 -14.16 -12.33 -1.55
CA SER A 401 -14.45 -11.61 -2.79
C SER A 401 -13.86 -12.32 -4.02
N ASP A 402 -14.35 -11.96 -5.21
CA ASP A 402 -13.78 -12.45 -6.47
C ASP A 402 -12.33 -12.04 -6.65
N SER A 403 -11.53 -12.87 -7.31
CA SER A 403 -10.14 -12.50 -7.61
C SER A 403 -10.05 -11.32 -8.54
N ILE A 404 -9.05 -10.49 -8.28
CA ILE A 404 -8.80 -9.28 -9.05
C ILE A 404 -7.73 -9.62 -10.07
N GLU A 405 -8.04 -9.45 -11.34
CA GLU A 405 -7.12 -9.63 -12.45
C GLU A 405 -6.55 -8.29 -12.92
N TYR A 406 -5.38 -8.33 -13.55
CA TYR A 406 -4.76 -7.14 -14.15
C TYR A 406 -5.70 -6.35 -15.07
N LEU A 407 -6.52 -7.04 -15.85
CA LEU A 407 -7.44 -6.41 -16.81
C LEU A 407 -8.46 -5.50 -16.12
N GLN A 408 -8.88 -5.85 -14.91
CA GLN A 408 -9.85 -5.09 -14.13
C GLN A 408 -9.24 -3.78 -13.61
N ILE A 409 -8.00 -3.83 -13.13
CA ILE A 409 -7.31 -2.64 -12.58
C ILE A 409 -6.66 -1.77 -13.67
N ASN A 410 -6.31 -2.36 -14.83
CA ASN A 410 -5.76 -1.63 -15.96
C ASN A 410 -6.84 -1.16 -16.95
N GLN A 411 -8.09 -1.59 -16.74
CA GLN A 411 -9.26 -1.31 -17.60
C GLN A 411 -9.00 -1.70 -19.07
N GLY A 412 -8.49 -2.91 -19.28
CA GLY A 412 -8.30 -3.50 -20.61
C GLY A 412 -6.91 -4.08 -20.87
N ILE A 413 -6.74 -4.63 -22.08
CA ILE A 413 -5.56 -5.40 -22.53
C ILE A 413 -4.37 -4.49 -22.90
N SER A 414 -4.41 -3.20 -22.53
CA SER A 414 -3.36 -2.27 -22.94
C SER A 414 -2.00 -2.63 -22.32
N SER A 415 -0.93 -2.45 -23.09
CA SER A 415 0.45 -2.63 -22.61
C SER A 415 0.94 -1.47 -21.72
N HIS A 416 0.18 -0.38 -21.65
CA HIS A 416 0.48 0.75 -20.79
C HIS A 416 0.03 0.41 -19.36
N THR A 417 0.93 0.61 -18.39
CA THR A 417 0.74 0.17 -17.00
C THR A 417 0.27 1.29 -16.08
N ASN A 418 0.10 2.52 -16.59
CA ASN A 418 -0.20 3.72 -15.81
C ASN A 418 -1.43 3.56 -14.92
N ARG A 419 -2.55 3.07 -15.46
CA ARG A 419 -3.79 2.91 -14.67
C ARG A 419 -3.65 1.89 -13.56
N ALA A 420 -3.05 0.73 -13.85
CA ALA A 420 -2.76 -0.26 -12.84
C ALA A 420 -1.82 0.29 -11.76
N VAL A 421 -0.77 1.04 -12.16
CA VAL A 421 0.14 1.71 -11.23
C VAL A 421 -0.60 2.72 -10.36
N ASP A 422 -1.46 3.55 -10.94
CA ASP A 422 -2.22 4.57 -10.20
C ASP A 422 -3.21 3.92 -9.23
N PHE A 423 -3.94 2.86 -9.65
CA PHE A 423 -4.83 2.09 -8.78
C PHE A 423 -4.07 1.53 -7.56
N LEU A 424 -2.94 0.86 -7.82
CA LEU A 424 -2.10 0.27 -6.78
C LEU A 424 -1.48 1.33 -5.86
N GLY A 425 -1.04 2.45 -6.42
CA GLY A 425 -0.50 3.57 -5.67
C GLY A 425 -1.55 4.23 -4.77
N HIS A 426 -2.75 4.47 -5.29
CA HIS A 426 -3.87 5.00 -4.50
C HIS A 426 -4.28 4.06 -3.38
N TYR A 427 -4.32 2.75 -3.64
CA TYR A 427 -4.64 1.79 -2.59
C TYR A 427 -3.59 1.78 -1.47
N LEU A 428 -2.29 1.72 -1.83
CA LEU A 428 -1.18 1.81 -0.88
C LEU A 428 -1.27 3.08 -0.01
N GLN A 429 -1.60 4.22 -0.61
CA GLN A 429 -1.63 5.54 0.03
C GLN A 429 -2.99 5.91 0.64
N SER A 430 -3.97 5.01 0.62
CA SER A 430 -5.33 5.33 1.10
C SER A 430 -5.38 5.74 2.57
N GLY A 431 -4.35 5.39 3.38
CA GLY A 431 -4.18 5.82 4.77
C GLY A 431 -5.26 5.34 5.74
N ARG A 432 -6.24 4.58 5.24
CA ARG A 432 -7.46 4.18 5.94
C ARG A 432 -7.52 2.69 6.22
N PHE A 433 -6.73 1.88 5.52
CA PHE A 433 -6.83 0.43 5.57
C PHE A 433 -5.45 -0.21 5.58
N VAL A 434 -5.40 -1.48 5.98
CA VAL A 434 -4.18 -2.32 6.01
C VAL A 434 -4.38 -3.71 5.42
N SER A 435 -5.53 -3.98 4.79
CA SER A 435 -5.75 -5.24 4.06
C SER A 435 -4.75 -5.36 2.90
N PRO A 436 -4.14 -6.53 2.67
CA PRO A 436 -3.30 -6.73 1.49
C PRO A 436 -4.15 -6.73 0.21
N MET A 437 -3.77 -5.93 -0.78
CA MET A 437 -4.34 -6.01 -2.12
C MET A 437 -3.75 -7.19 -2.87
N ILE A 438 -4.57 -8.15 -3.24
CA ILE A 438 -4.15 -9.39 -3.90
C ILE A 438 -4.63 -9.37 -5.36
N ILE A 439 -3.70 -9.32 -6.32
CA ILE A 439 -4.01 -9.37 -7.76
C ILE A 439 -3.36 -10.60 -8.39
N ASP A 440 -4.17 -11.37 -9.10
CA ASP A 440 -3.72 -12.48 -9.92
C ASP A 440 -3.44 -12.00 -11.36
N GLU A 441 -2.59 -12.75 -12.07
CA GLU A 441 -2.27 -12.55 -13.47
C GLU A 441 -1.88 -11.11 -13.85
N LEU A 442 -0.98 -10.49 -13.07
CA LEU A 442 -0.34 -9.24 -13.45
C LEU A 442 0.35 -9.41 -14.81
N ASN A 443 0.12 -8.47 -15.74
CA ASN A 443 0.69 -8.53 -17.08
C ASN A 443 2.22 -8.65 -17.03
N ASP A 444 2.79 -9.58 -17.80
CA ASP A 444 4.23 -9.82 -17.88
C ASP A 444 5.03 -8.51 -18.07
N ASN A 445 4.51 -7.55 -18.87
CA ASN A 445 5.15 -6.26 -19.13
C ASN A 445 5.18 -5.30 -17.92
N PHE A 446 4.45 -5.58 -16.84
CA PHE A 446 4.34 -4.67 -15.71
C PHE A 446 5.70 -4.39 -15.09
N LEU A 447 6.49 -5.42 -14.73
CA LEU A 447 7.83 -5.21 -14.19
C LEU A 447 8.88 -4.85 -15.24
N HIS A 448 8.59 -5.01 -16.54
CA HIS A 448 9.46 -4.52 -17.62
C HIS A 448 9.28 -3.02 -17.89
N SER A 449 8.16 -2.42 -17.44
CA SER A 449 7.80 -1.03 -17.64
C SER A 449 8.65 -0.08 -16.77
N LYS A 450 9.19 0.97 -17.39
CA LYS A 450 9.83 2.08 -16.67
C LYS A 450 8.86 2.78 -15.70
N VAL A 451 7.57 2.83 -16.03
CA VAL A 451 6.54 3.47 -15.20
C VAL A 451 6.39 2.69 -13.90
N SER A 452 6.20 1.38 -13.97
CA SER A 452 6.00 0.54 -12.79
C SER A 452 7.27 0.44 -11.93
N THR A 453 8.45 0.34 -12.55
CA THR A 453 9.72 0.31 -11.79
C THR A 453 10.00 1.62 -11.05
N ASN A 454 9.71 2.77 -11.68
CA ASN A 454 9.79 4.07 -11.01
C ASN A 454 8.76 4.20 -9.88
N ALA A 455 7.53 3.71 -10.09
CA ALA A 455 6.49 3.74 -9.08
C ALA A 455 6.85 2.88 -7.86
N ILE A 456 7.34 1.64 -8.06
CA ILE A 456 7.82 0.78 -6.96
C ILE A 456 8.94 1.46 -6.17
N LYS A 457 9.88 2.11 -6.87
CA LYS A 457 10.96 2.88 -6.22
C LYS A 457 10.39 4.04 -5.42
N GLN A 458 9.40 4.76 -5.96
CA GLN A 458 8.73 5.84 -5.25
C GLN A 458 8.00 5.31 -4.01
N TRP A 459 7.15 4.28 -4.15
CA TRP A 459 6.40 3.68 -3.05
C TRP A 459 7.30 3.24 -1.90
N SER A 460 8.40 2.55 -2.23
CA SER A 460 9.39 2.06 -1.26
C SER A 460 10.06 3.20 -0.48
N ASN A 461 10.28 4.37 -1.10
CA ASN A 461 10.96 5.49 -0.47
C ASN A 461 10.03 6.49 0.24
N THR A 462 8.85 6.76 -0.33
CA THR A 462 8.04 7.94 0.06
C THR A 462 6.88 7.61 0.97
N ILE A 463 6.38 6.36 0.97
CA ILE A 463 5.21 5.99 1.78
C ILE A 463 5.56 6.04 3.26
N LYS A 464 4.78 6.79 4.03
CA LYS A 464 4.90 6.98 5.48
C LYS A 464 3.52 6.86 6.13
N GLY A 465 3.49 6.70 7.46
CA GLY A 465 2.25 6.50 8.20
C GLY A 465 1.62 5.13 7.94
N ILE A 466 0.34 4.98 8.32
CA ILE A 466 -0.44 3.76 8.07
C ILE A 466 -0.64 3.59 6.57
N HIS A 467 -0.27 2.42 6.04
CA HIS A 467 -0.37 2.12 4.61
C HIS A 467 -0.63 0.64 4.37
N ASN A 468 -1.20 0.33 3.20
CA ASN A 468 -1.43 -1.05 2.77
C ASN A 468 -0.17 -1.69 2.19
N VAL A 469 -0.30 -2.95 1.77
CA VAL A 469 0.65 -3.64 0.91
C VAL A 469 -0.03 -4.24 -0.30
N ASN A 470 0.80 -4.60 -1.26
CA ASN A 470 0.43 -5.13 -2.54
C ASN A 470 1.00 -6.55 -2.73
N ILE A 471 0.21 -7.50 -3.20
CA ILE A 471 0.61 -8.88 -3.46
C ILE A 471 0.16 -9.25 -4.86
N PHE A 472 1.10 -9.59 -5.75
CA PHE A 472 0.77 -9.89 -7.14
C PHE A 472 1.37 -11.23 -7.59
N ALA A 473 0.61 -11.99 -8.38
CA ALA A 473 1.15 -13.09 -9.17
C ALA A 473 1.33 -12.65 -10.64
N MET A 474 2.43 -13.06 -11.26
CA MET A 474 2.70 -12.75 -12.66
C MET A 474 3.37 -13.90 -13.38
N ASN A 475 3.07 -14.05 -14.67
CA ASN A 475 3.74 -15.04 -15.48
C ASN A 475 5.08 -14.49 -16.00
N HIS A 476 6.05 -15.40 -16.11
CA HIS A 476 7.33 -15.10 -16.75
C HIS A 476 7.72 -16.29 -17.60
N ASN A 477 7.69 -16.10 -18.91
CA ASN A 477 8.05 -17.15 -19.86
C ASN A 477 9.57 -17.18 -20.07
N ALA A 478 10.13 -18.39 -20.11
CA ALA A 478 11.53 -18.59 -20.50
C ALA A 478 11.75 -18.04 -21.92
N GLY A 479 12.58 -16.99 -22.05
CA GLY A 479 12.82 -16.27 -23.31
C GLY A 479 12.14 -14.89 -23.42
N SER A 480 11.35 -14.49 -22.43
CA SER A 480 10.87 -13.10 -22.32
C SER A 480 12.03 -12.12 -22.09
N ARG A 481 11.84 -10.84 -22.45
CA ARG A 481 12.85 -9.78 -22.26
C ARG A 481 13.35 -9.84 -20.82
N SER A 482 14.64 -9.59 -20.58
CA SER A 482 15.15 -9.47 -19.22
C SER A 482 14.33 -8.43 -18.45
N ILE A 483 14.03 -8.71 -17.18
CA ILE A 483 13.43 -7.70 -16.29
C ILE A 483 14.41 -6.54 -16.19
N ASN A 484 14.00 -5.38 -16.72
CA ASN A 484 14.80 -4.17 -16.67
C ASN A 484 15.06 -3.82 -15.19
N ASN A 485 16.33 -3.63 -14.82
CA ASN A 485 16.72 -3.31 -13.44
C ASN A 485 16.19 -4.30 -12.39
N LEU A 486 16.21 -5.61 -12.69
CA LEU A 486 15.81 -6.65 -11.75
C LEU A 486 16.46 -6.49 -10.36
N GLU A 487 17.73 -6.08 -10.33
CA GLU A 487 18.44 -5.82 -9.07
C GLU A 487 17.83 -4.68 -8.25
N GLU A 488 17.28 -3.64 -8.89
CA GLU A 488 16.62 -2.55 -8.19
C GLU A 488 15.20 -2.92 -7.74
N ILE A 489 14.53 -3.82 -8.47
CA ILE A 489 13.21 -4.35 -8.10
C ILE A 489 13.34 -5.31 -6.91
N THR A 490 14.27 -6.27 -6.97
CA THR A 490 14.45 -7.29 -5.91
C THR A 490 14.97 -6.71 -4.60
N LYS A 491 15.55 -5.50 -4.61
CA LYS A 491 15.87 -4.73 -3.40
C LYS A 491 14.64 -4.15 -2.68
N ARG A 492 13.49 -4.02 -3.37
CA ARG A 492 12.33 -3.23 -2.89
C ARG A 492 11.01 -4.00 -2.85
N VAL A 493 10.98 -5.17 -3.49
CA VAL A 493 9.84 -6.06 -3.61
C VAL A 493 10.24 -7.42 -3.06
N TYR A 494 9.37 -8.05 -2.27
CA TYR A 494 9.61 -9.41 -1.84
C TYR A 494 9.34 -10.37 -3.00
N TYR A 495 10.41 -10.90 -3.57
CA TYR A 495 10.36 -11.60 -4.85
C TYR A 495 10.47 -13.11 -4.65
N LEU A 496 9.45 -13.85 -5.09
CA LEU A 496 9.32 -15.30 -4.90
C LEU A 496 9.14 -15.99 -6.26
N SER A 497 10.03 -16.92 -6.62
CA SER A 497 10.01 -17.60 -7.93
C SER A 497 9.48 -19.02 -7.82
N PHE A 498 8.45 -19.34 -8.60
CA PHE A 498 7.82 -20.66 -8.71
C PHE A 498 7.98 -21.20 -10.12
N GLU A 499 8.93 -22.11 -10.33
CA GLU A 499 9.29 -22.63 -11.65
C GLU A 499 8.82 -24.08 -11.86
N ALA A 500 8.58 -24.81 -10.78
CA ALA A 500 8.24 -26.22 -10.85
C ALA A 500 6.76 -26.45 -11.22
N GLY A 501 6.53 -27.41 -12.11
CA GLY A 501 5.18 -27.94 -12.37
C GLY A 501 4.71 -28.86 -11.24
N TRP A 502 3.40 -29.11 -11.21
CA TRP A 502 2.79 -30.13 -10.37
C TRP A 502 3.06 -31.53 -10.95
N LEU A 503 3.12 -32.54 -10.07
CA LEU A 503 3.06 -33.95 -10.44
C LEU A 503 1.66 -34.28 -10.94
N GLU A 504 1.54 -35.41 -11.65
CA GLU A 504 0.24 -35.95 -12.05
C GLU A 504 -0.66 -36.19 -10.83
N MET A 505 -1.98 -36.01 -10.97
CA MET A 505 -2.91 -36.00 -9.83
C MET A 505 -2.85 -37.28 -8.98
N ASP A 506 -2.64 -38.43 -9.60
CA ASP A 506 -2.52 -39.74 -8.93
C ASP A 506 -1.22 -39.89 -8.12
N GLN A 507 -0.22 -39.05 -8.40
CA GLN A 507 1.06 -38.99 -7.69
C GLN A 507 1.10 -37.93 -6.59
N GLN A 508 0.08 -37.06 -6.52
CA GLN A 508 0.02 -36.00 -5.51
C GLN A 508 -0.34 -36.56 -4.14
N LYS A 509 0.51 -36.30 -3.16
CA LYS A 509 0.34 -36.76 -1.77
C LYS A 509 -0.83 -36.06 -1.06
N TYR A 510 -1.05 -34.77 -1.37
CA TYR A 510 -2.10 -33.96 -0.74
C TYR A 510 -3.14 -33.55 -1.78
N ASN A 511 -4.43 -33.65 -1.44
CA ASN A 511 -5.51 -33.19 -2.30
C ASN A 511 -5.75 -31.69 -2.10
N PHE A 512 -5.44 -30.86 -3.11
CA PHE A 512 -5.57 -29.42 -3.02
C PHE A 512 -7.01 -28.94 -2.78
N GLU A 513 -8.03 -29.63 -3.31
CA GLU A 513 -9.44 -29.24 -3.15
C GLU A 513 -9.86 -29.34 -1.67
N ILE A 514 -9.43 -30.40 -0.99
CA ILE A 514 -9.66 -30.59 0.45
C ILE A 514 -8.95 -29.49 1.23
N LEU A 515 -7.68 -29.20 0.91
CA LEU A 515 -6.91 -28.16 1.58
C LEU A 515 -7.55 -26.77 1.43
N VAL A 516 -8.00 -26.45 0.22
CA VAL A 516 -8.68 -25.19 -0.13
C VAL A 516 -9.99 -25.06 0.65
N ASN A 517 -10.77 -26.14 0.76
CA ASN A 517 -12.04 -26.14 1.50
C ASN A 517 -11.86 -26.03 3.01
N ASN A 518 -10.74 -26.51 3.54
CA ASN A 518 -10.41 -26.42 4.96
C ASN A 518 -9.64 -25.13 5.33
N THR A 519 -9.39 -24.23 4.37
CA THR A 519 -8.70 -22.97 4.64
C THR A 519 -9.66 -21.94 5.26
N ASN A 520 -9.28 -21.35 6.39
CA ASN A 520 -9.98 -20.30 7.10
C ASN A 520 -9.00 -19.20 7.57
N ASP A 521 -9.52 -18.18 8.26
CA ASP A 521 -8.76 -16.99 8.67
C ASP A 521 -8.30 -17.01 10.15
N HIS A 522 -8.49 -18.12 10.87
CA HIS A 522 -8.20 -18.19 12.31
C HIS A 522 -6.71 -17.95 12.61
N ILE A 523 -5.82 -18.64 11.89
CA ILE A 523 -4.37 -18.48 12.05
C ILE A 523 -3.95 -17.05 11.71
N TYR A 524 -4.48 -16.49 10.62
CA TYR A 524 -4.16 -15.13 10.20
C TYR A 524 -4.59 -14.09 11.24
N ARG A 525 -5.81 -14.21 11.80
CA ARG A 525 -6.29 -13.35 12.89
C ARG A 525 -5.43 -13.44 14.13
N TYR A 526 -5.13 -14.66 14.59
CA TYR A 526 -4.29 -14.89 15.76
C TYR A 526 -2.89 -14.31 15.58
N VAL A 527 -2.22 -14.62 14.47
CA VAL A 527 -0.85 -14.15 14.21
C VAL A 527 -0.81 -12.63 14.07
N THR A 528 -1.78 -12.03 13.38
CA THR A 528 -1.85 -10.57 13.20
C THR A 528 -2.09 -9.85 14.53
N HIS A 529 -2.96 -10.40 15.39
CA HIS A 529 -3.23 -9.87 16.73
C HIS A 529 -1.96 -9.92 17.61
N GLU A 530 -1.35 -11.11 17.75
CA GLU A 530 -0.11 -11.31 18.51
C GLU A 530 1.04 -10.43 17.99
N LEU A 531 1.16 -10.29 16.67
CA LEU A 531 2.19 -9.45 16.07
C LEU A 531 1.96 -7.98 16.41
N ASN A 532 0.73 -7.49 16.31
CA ASN A 532 0.42 -6.10 16.66
C ASN A 532 0.78 -5.77 18.10
N ASP A 533 0.46 -6.68 19.02
CA ASP A 533 0.73 -6.54 20.45
C ASP A 533 2.23 -6.58 20.76
N ARG A 534 2.98 -7.51 20.14
CA ARG A 534 4.45 -7.53 20.27
C ARG A 534 5.09 -6.27 19.73
N LEU A 535 4.64 -5.77 18.58
CA LEU A 535 5.17 -4.55 17.97
C LEU A 535 4.79 -3.28 18.77
N ASN A 536 3.77 -3.33 19.63
CA ASN A 536 3.49 -2.25 20.59
C ASN A 536 4.49 -2.22 21.76
N ASN A 537 5.09 -3.37 22.10
CA ASN A 537 5.93 -3.55 23.28
C ASN A 537 7.22 -4.32 22.93
N LEU A 538 7.99 -3.81 21.96
CA LEU A 538 9.23 -4.43 21.50
C LEU A 538 10.33 -4.34 22.57
N SER A 539 10.94 -5.49 22.89
CA SER A 539 12.21 -5.51 23.63
C SER A 539 13.37 -5.13 22.71
N GLY A 540 14.50 -4.67 23.27
CA GLY A 540 15.68 -4.31 22.45
C GLY A 540 16.27 -5.49 21.67
N ILE A 541 16.14 -6.72 22.18
CA ILE A 541 16.56 -7.95 21.46
C ILE A 541 15.60 -8.23 20.30
N ASP A 542 14.29 -8.10 20.54
CA ASP A 542 13.27 -8.29 19.52
C ASP A 542 13.37 -7.24 18.40
N GLU A 543 13.74 -6.01 18.74
CA GLU A 543 14.02 -4.94 17.77
C GLU A 543 15.25 -5.29 16.92
N SER A 544 16.35 -5.74 17.53
CA SER A 544 17.54 -6.19 16.79
C SER A 544 17.21 -7.32 15.81
N ASN A 545 16.49 -8.34 16.27
CA ASN A 545 16.06 -9.45 15.43
C ASN A 545 15.12 -8.99 14.30
N LEU A 546 14.22 -8.04 14.58
CA LEU A 546 13.29 -7.48 13.60
C LEU A 546 14.03 -6.65 12.55
N VAL A 547 15.08 -5.93 12.93
CA VAL A 547 15.91 -5.16 12.00
C VAL A 547 16.80 -6.08 11.14
N ASP A 548 17.21 -7.23 11.64
CA ASP A 548 17.94 -8.23 10.84
C ASP A 548 17.05 -9.03 9.90
N ASP A 549 15.84 -9.37 10.36
CA ASP A 549 14.82 -10.02 9.56
C ASP A 549 13.44 -9.46 9.92
N TYR A 550 12.84 -8.70 9.00
CA TYR A 550 11.53 -8.08 9.20
C TYR A 550 10.38 -9.09 9.41
N LEU A 551 10.60 -10.38 9.09
CA LEU A 551 9.66 -11.47 9.32
C LEU A 551 9.94 -12.25 10.61
N SER A 552 11.02 -11.95 11.35
CA SER A 552 11.46 -12.70 12.53
C SER A 552 10.38 -12.82 13.61
N GLN A 553 9.65 -11.75 13.86
CA GLN A 553 8.59 -11.72 14.89
C GLN A 553 7.41 -12.59 14.48
N THR A 554 7.00 -12.56 13.21
CA THR A 554 5.97 -13.43 12.65
C THR A 554 6.40 -14.90 12.73
N LYS A 555 7.63 -15.23 12.34
CA LYS A 555 8.20 -16.58 12.48
C LYS A 555 8.17 -17.07 13.92
N ALA A 556 8.52 -16.21 14.88
CA ALA A 556 8.48 -16.55 16.30
C ALA A 556 7.07 -16.84 16.80
N ILE A 557 6.04 -16.13 16.31
CA ILE A 557 4.63 -16.40 16.62
C ILE A 557 4.21 -17.75 16.03
N VAL A 558 4.50 -17.98 14.75
CA VAL A 558 4.14 -19.24 14.07
C VAL A 558 4.85 -20.44 14.72
N LYS A 559 6.12 -20.32 15.08
CA LYS A 559 6.85 -21.39 15.82
C LYS A 559 6.18 -21.72 17.15
N LYS A 560 5.75 -20.71 17.92
CA LYS A 560 5.00 -20.91 19.17
C LYS A 560 3.65 -21.58 18.92
N LEU A 561 2.95 -21.19 17.84
CA LEU A 561 1.69 -21.81 17.44
C LEU A 561 1.87 -23.30 17.09
N LEU A 562 2.92 -23.64 16.32
CA LEU A 562 3.25 -25.02 15.99
C LEU A 562 3.56 -25.84 17.27
N ALA A 563 4.38 -25.29 18.16
CA ALA A 563 4.72 -25.94 19.42
C ALA A 563 3.50 -26.14 20.33
N HIS A 564 2.56 -25.19 20.37
CA HIS A 564 1.31 -25.31 21.13
C HIS A 564 0.51 -26.57 20.75
N PHE A 565 0.56 -26.98 19.48
CA PHE A 565 -0.11 -28.18 18.97
C PHE A 565 0.80 -29.42 18.80
N ASN A 566 2.04 -29.36 19.31
CA ASN A 566 3.08 -30.39 19.16
C ASN A 566 3.42 -30.70 17.69
N LEU A 567 3.58 -29.66 16.88
CA LEU A 567 3.86 -29.72 15.43
C LEU A 567 5.15 -28.98 15.06
N GLU A 568 6.01 -28.67 16.03
CA GLU A 568 7.25 -27.90 15.85
C GLU A 568 8.23 -28.55 14.86
N GLY A 569 8.23 -29.88 14.75
CA GLY A 569 9.09 -30.61 13.82
C GLY A 569 8.62 -30.60 12.36
N GLU A 570 7.40 -30.16 12.07
CA GLU A 570 6.79 -30.34 10.76
C GLU A 570 7.38 -29.42 9.67
N LEU A 571 7.87 -28.24 10.06
CA LEU A 571 8.43 -27.19 9.18
C LEU A 571 9.80 -26.66 9.67
N ALA A 572 10.44 -27.35 10.62
CA ALA A 572 11.66 -26.89 11.28
C ALA A 572 12.83 -26.62 10.34
N ASP A 573 12.88 -27.32 9.20
CA ASP A 573 13.93 -27.23 8.19
C ASP A 573 13.83 -25.98 7.31
N ILE A 574 12.70 -25.27 7.30
CA ILE A 574 12.46 -24.13 6.40
C ILE A 574 11.92 -22.86 7.09
N ILE A 575 11.45 -22.94 8.33
CA ILE A 575 10.75 -21.82 8.99
C ILE A 575 11.67 -20.66 9.40
N ASP A 576 12.95 -20.93 9.65
CA ASP A 576 13.90 -19.93 10.12
C ASP A 576 14.47 -19.05 9.00
N GLU A 577 14.50 -19.54 7.76
CA GLU A 577 15.08 -18.83 6.62
C GLU A 577 14.02 -18.20 5.71
N ASN A 578 14.27 -16.95 5.27
CA ASN A 578 13.47 -16.33 4.22
C ASN A 578 13.93 -16.83 2.86
N TYR A 579 12.99 -17.02 1.93
CA TYR A 579 13.35 -17.24 0.54
C TYR A 579 14.10 -16.03 -0.01
N ASN A 580 15.28 -16.27 -0.59
CA ASN A 580 16.09 -15.25 -1.23
C ASN A 580 16.26 -15.58 -2.71
N TYR A 581 15.52 -14.86 -3.56
CA TYR A 581 15.56 -15.06 -5.01
C TYR A 581 16.97 -14.93 -5.61
N LYS A 582 17.78 -13.99 -5.14
CA LYS A 582 19.14 -13.80 -5.66
C LYS A 582 19.99 -15.04 -5.37
N VAL A 583 19.88 -15.57 -4.16
CA VAL A 583 20.60 -16.77 -3.71
C VAL A 583 20.13 -18.00 -4.50
N ASP A 584 18.82 -18.19 -4.69
CA ASP A 584 18.26 -19.30 -5.46
C ASP A 584 18.63 -19.23 -6.95
N ARG A 585 18.62 -18.03 -7.55
CA ARG A 585 19.07 -17.83 -8.93
C ARG A 585 20.55 -18.14 -9.09
N ASN A 586 21.39 -17.62 -8.18
CA ASN A 586 22.82 -17.87 -8.17
C ASN A 586 23.13 -19.37 -8.06
N ARG A 587 22.40 -20.07 -7.19
CA ARG A 587 22.45 -21.53 -7.03
C ARG A 587 22.15 -22.24 -8.36
N ILE A 588 21.06 -21.89 -9.02
CA ILE A 588 20.64 -22.48 -10.30
C ILE A 588 21.68 -22.19 -11.40
N THR A 589 22.20 -20.97 -11.48
CA THR A 589 23.23 -20.58 -12.44
C THR A 589 24.49 -21.41 -12.27
N TRP A 590 24.99 -21.57 -11.05
CA TRP A 590 26.15 -22.42 -10.76
C TRP A 590 25.91 -23.88 -11.09
N LYS A 591 24.73 -24.41 -10.74
CA LYS A 591 24.35 -25.79 -11.05
C LYS A 591 24.36 -26.06 -12.56
N MET A 592 23.77 -25.17 -13.35
CA MET A 592 23.73 -25.31 -14.82
C MET A 592 25.13 -25.17 -15.41
N LEU A 593 25.91 -24.17 -14.99
CA LEU A 593 27.28 -23.98 -15.46
C LEU A 593 28.12 -25.25 -15.31
N ILE A 594 28.08 -25.90 -14.16
CA ILE A 594 28.86 -27.12 -13.89
C ILE A 594 28.36 -28.32 -14.71
N ARG A 595 27.04 -28.45 -14.85
CA ARG A 595 26.45 -29.55 -15.62
C ARG A 595 26.69 -29.40 -17.11
N ASP A 596 26.56 -28.18 -17.65
CA ASP A 596 26.78 -27.87 -19.06
C ASP A 596 28.26 -28.00 -19.44
N ASP A 597 29.16 -27.66 -18.52
CA ASP A 597 30.59 -27.93 -18.65
C ASP A 597 30.93 -29.43 -18.67
N GLY A 598 30.02 -30.28 -18.18
CA GLY A 598 30.28 -31.71 -18.03
C GLY A 598 31.43 -32.00 -17.05
N PHE A 599 31.64 -31.10 -16.08
CA PHE A 599 32.72 -31.15 -15.09
C PHE A 599 34.16 -31.07 -15.65
N GLN A 600 34.34 -30.69 -16.92
CA GLN A 600 35.66 -30.64 -17.57
C GLN A 600 36.68 -29.73 -16.87
N HIS A 601 36.20 -28.65 -16.26
CA HIS A 601 37.02 -27.63 -15.62
C HIS A 601 36.99 -27.70 -14.08
N ILE A 602 36.56 -28.84 -13.55
CA ILE A 602 36.59 -29.15 -12.11
C ILE A 602 37.74 -30.11 -11.83
N ALA A 603 38.59 -29.75 -10.87
CA ALA A 603 39.68 -30.60 -10.42
C ALA A 603 39.70 -30.74 -8.90
N PHE A 604 40.12 -31.90 -8.44
CA PHE A 604 40.29 -32.25 -7.03
C PHE A 604 41.77 -32.38 -6.73
N THR A 605 42.16 -31.97 -5.52
CA THR A 605 43.52 -32.18 -5.03
C THR A 605 43.59 -33.57 -4.40
N SER A 606 44.59 -34.37 -4.77
CA SER A 606 44.76 -35.70 -4.18
C SER A 606 44.93 -35.60 -2.66
N GLY A 607 44.14 -36.39 -1.91
CA GLY A 607 44.11 -36.36 -0.44
C GLY A 607 43.26 -35.26 0.19
N ASP A 608 42.63 -34.37 -0.61
CA ASP A 608 41.67 -33.38 -0.13
C ASP A 608 40.25 -33.78 -0.53
N ASP A 609 39.48 -34.24 0.45
CA ASP A 609 38.08 -34.62 0.26
C ASP A 609 37.09 -33.50 0.63
N GLN A 610 37.59 -32.31 0.96
CA GLN A 610 36.82 -31.16 1.41
C GLN A 610 36.72 -30.08 0.34
N GLN A 611 37.68 -29.98 -0.56
CA GLN A 611 37.78 -28.86 -1.50
C GLN A 611 37.86 -29.32 -2.96
N PHE A 612 37.38 -28.45 -3.84
CA PHE A 612 37.54 -28.60 -5.28
C PHE A 612 37.91 -27.27 -5.91
N THR A 613 38.58 -27.34 -7.05
CA THR A 613 38.99 -26.18 -7.83
C THR A 613 38.13 -26.06 -9.07
N VAL A 614 37.73 -24.83 -9.37
CA VAL A 614 37.03 -24.47 -10.61
C VAL A 614 37.94 -23.57 -11.42
N SER A 615 38.36 -24.02 -12.61
CA SER A 615 39.17 -23.22 -13.53
C SER A 615 38.32 -22.15 -14.21
N LYS A 616 38.89 -20.96 -14.42
CA LYS A 616 38.24 -19.87 -15.17
C LYS A 616 37.83 -20.26 -16.60
N ALA A 617 38.43 -21.33 -17.13
CA ALA A 617 38.10 -21.84 -18.44
C ALA A 617 36.65 -22.35 -18.56
N ILE A 618 35.99 -22.65 -17.43
CA ILE A 618 34.56 -22.99 -17.37
C ILE A 618 33.65 -21.90 -18.00
N PHE A 619 34.11 -20.65 -18.00
CA PHE A 619 33.35 -19.51 -18.53
C PHE A 619 33.58 -19.28 -20.04
N ASN A 620 34.52 -19.98 -20.68
CA ASN A 620 34.92 -19.70 -22.06
C ASN A 620 33.78 -19.89 -23.09
N ASN A 621 32.83 -20.78 -22.80
CA ASN A 621 31.70 -21.10 -23.67
C ASN A 621 30.50 -20.15 -23.47
N LEU A 622 30.54 -19.22 -22.51
CA LEU A 622 29.47 -18.25 -22.26
C LEU A 622 29.47 -17.05 -23.24
N LYS A 623 30.35 -17.05 -24.26
CA LYS A 623 30.52 -15.95 -25.23
C LYS A 623 29.33 -15.79 -26.19
N GLY A 624 28.22 -15.25 -25.70
CA GLY A 624 27.14 -14.68 -26.48
C GLY A 624 27.32 -13.17 -26.65
N SER A 625 27.65 -12.75 -27.88
CA SER A 625 27.50 -11.39 -28.47
C SER A 625 28.06 -10.11 -27.81
N ALA A 626 28.82 -10.16 -26.72
CA ALA A 626 29.67 -9.04 -26.29
C ALA A 626 30.98 -9.53 -25.67
N TYR A 627 32.10 -8.89 -26.00
CA TYR A 627 33.39 -9.14 -25.36
C TYR A 627 33.34 -8.72 -23.88
N GLU A 628 32.83 -9.58 -23.00
CA GLU A 628 33.01 -9.43 -21.55
C GLU A 628 34.40 -9.97 -21.15
N ASN A 629 35.09 -9.21 -20.30
CA ASN A 629 36.41 -9.56 -19.79
C ASN A 629 36.29 -10.79 -18.85
N ILE A 630 36.96 -11.90 -19.18
CA ILE A 630 36.88 -13.18 -18.45
C ILE A 630 37.23 -13.04 -16.95
N ASN A 631 38.10 -12.09 -16.57
CA ASN A 631 38.42 -11.85 -15.17
C ASN A 631 37.26 -11.17 -14.41
N GLN A 632 36.52 -10.27 -15.06
CA GLN A 632 35.30 -9.69 -14.49
C GLN A 632 34.21 -10.76 -14.33
N THR A 633 34.15 -11.73 -15.24
CA THR A 633 33.25 -12.89 -15.12
C THR A 633 33.62 -13.74 -13.90
N LEU A 634 34.92 -14.04 -13.66
CA LEU A 634 35.36 -14.79 -12.48
C LEU A 634 34.96 -14.10 -11.17
N ASP A 635 35.23 -12.79 -11.05
CA ASP A 635 34.84 -11.98 -9.88
C ASP A 635 33.32 -12.01 -9.66
N ASN A 636 32.55 -11.85 -10.73
CA ASN A 636 31.08 -11.84 -10.65
C ASN A 636 30.54 -13.18 -10.12
N TYR A 637 31.07 -14.30 -10.60
CA TYR A 637 30.64 -15.64 -10.18
C TYR A 637 31.13 -15.99 -8.77
N PHE A 638 32.33 -15.55 -8.37
CA PHE A 638 32.81 -15.70 -6.99
C PHE A 638 31.90 -14.96 -5.99
N ASN A 639 31.46 -13.74 -6.34
CA ASN A 639 30.56 -12.94 -5.52
C ASN A 639 29.09 -13.43 -5.51
N MET A 640 28.77 -14.52 -6.22
CA MET A 640 27.44 -15.13 -6.15
C MET A 640 27.20 -15.92 -4.86
N PHE A 641 28.27 -16.36 -4.18
CA PHE A 641 28.17 -17.12 -2.94
C PHE A 641 28.00 -16.20 -1.72
N PRO A 642 27.07 -16.50 -0.79
CA PRO A 642 27.00 -15.81 0.49
C PRO A 642 28.29 -16.01 1.29
N ARG A 643 28.86 -14.92 1.82
CA ARG A 643 30.16 -14.96 2.51
C ARG A 643 30.07 -15.75 3.82
N GLU A 644 28.98 -15.59 4.56
CA GLU A 644 28.71 -16.31 5.82
C GLU A 644 28.70 -17.83 5.67
N LEU A 645 28.35 -18.37 4.50
CA LEU A 645 28.33 -19.81 4.27
C LEU A 645 29.75 -20.37 4.08
N GLY A 646 30.73 -19.53 3.72
CA GLY A 646 32.11 -19.93 3.50
C GLY A 646 32.25 -21.05 2.45
N ILE A 647 31.43 -20.98 1.39
CA ILE A 647 31.45 -21.91 0.25
C ILE A 647 32.70 -21.63 -0.58
N ALA A 648 32.89 -20.36 -0.95
CA ALA A 648 34.05 -19.90 -1.69
C ALA A 648 35.19 -19.57 -0.72
N ILE A 649 36.27 -20.33 -0.81
CA ILE A 649 37.40 -20.26 0.12
C ILE A 649 38.39 -19.20 -0.37
N TYR A 650 38.78 -19.29 -1.64
CA TYR A 650 39.82 -18.44 -2.20
C TYR A 650 39.64 -18.27 -3.71
N GLN A 651 39.96 -17.08 -4.21
CA GLN A 651 39.99 -16.75 -5.63
C GLN A 651 41.42 -16.44 -6.06
N TYR A 652 41.83 -16.92 -7.24
CA TYR A 652 43.15 -16.68 -7.83
C TYR A 652 43.04 -16.43 -9.34
N ASP A 653 44.12 -15.99 -9.99
CA ASP A 653 44.13 -15.49 -11.38
C ASP A 653 43.55 -16.46 -12.44
N ASN A 654 43.52 -17.76 -12.15
CA ASN A 654 43.10 -18.80 -13.07
C ASN A 654 41.88 -19.60 -12.58
N GLY A 655 41.25 -19.23 -11.47
CA GLY A 655 40.12 -19.99 -10.94
C GLY A 655 39.75 -19.65 -9.49
N MET A 656 39.02 -20.57 -8.86
CA MET A 656 38.62 -20.45 -7.46
C MET A 656 38.63 -21.82 -6.77
N ILE A 657 38.77 -21.78 -5.45
CA ILE A 657 38.69 -22.94 -4.55
C ILE A 657 37.40 -22.86 -3.77
N LEU A 658 36.61 -23.94 -3.82
CA LEU A 658 35.31 -24.05 -3.19
C LEU A 658 35.28 -25.28 -2.27
N ASN A 659 34.49 -25.22 -1.19
CA ASN A 659 34.25 -26.37 -0.32
C ASN A 659 33.17 -27.29 -0.91
N ILE A 660 33.43 -28.59 -1.01
CA ILE A 660 32.55 -29.59 -1.63
C ILE A 660 31.19 -29.65 -0.92
N ASP A 661 31.17 -29.93 0.38
CA ASP A 661 29.91 -30.18 1.10
C ASP A 661 29.08 -28.91 1.25
N LYS A 662 29.71 -27.77 1.49
CA LYS A 662 29.02 -26.48 1.55
C LYS A 662 28.48 -26.07 0.19
N PHE A 663 29.24 -26.31 -0.89
CA PHE A 663 28.75 -26.06 -2.25
C PHE A 663 27.57 -26.97 -2.56
N ASP A 664 27.65 -28.25 -2.28
CA ASP A 664 26.54 -29.19 -2.53
C ASP A 664 25.32 -28.91 -1.67
N HIS A 665 25.51 -28.52 -0.41
CA HIS A 665 24.44 -28.04 0.46
C HIS A 665 23.78 -26.79 -0.13
N TYR A 666 24.58 -25.83 -0.58
CA TYR A 666 24.11 -24.63 -1.26
C TYR A 666 23.36 -24.95 -2.56
N ILE A 667 23.87 -25.87 -3.38
CA ILE A 667 23.23 -26.41 -4.58
C ILE A 667 22.02 -27.30 -4.25
N GLY A 668 21.85 -27.72 -2.99
CA GLY A 668 20.78 -28.58 -2.48
C GLY A 668 20.71 -29.96 -3.14
N GLU A 669 21.83 -30.44 -3.68
CA GLU A 669 22.04 -31.81 -4.12
C GLU A 669 23.54 -32.13 -4.06
N PRO A 670 23.92 -33.40 -3.83
CA PRO A 670 25.33 -33.81 -3.75
C PRO A 670 26.00 -33.87 -5.13
N LEU A 671 26.01 -32.76 -5.87
CA LEU A 671 26.49 -32.68 -7.26
C LEU A 671 27.99 -32.97 -7.36
N ILE A 672 28.81 -32.21 -6.62
CA ILE A 672 30.27 -32.32 -6.63
C ILE A 672 30.72 -33.54 -5.84
N ARG A 673 30.08 -33.84 -4.71
CA ARG A 673 30.38 -35.04 -3.91
C ARG A 673 30.15 -36.31 -4.72
N ASN A 674 29.07 -36.39 -5.49
CA ASN A 674 28.85 -37.53 -6.40
C ASN A 674 29.91 -37.61 -7.49
N TYR A 675 30.32 -36.48 -8.07
CA TYR A 675 31.38 -36.46 -9.07
C TYR A 675 32.74 -36.86 -8.48
N TYR A 676 33.10 -36.33 -7.31
CA TYR A 676 34.27 -36.72 -6.53
C TYR A 676 34.31 -38.23 -6.28
N ASN A 677 33.20 -38.79 -5.80
CA ASN A 677 33.07 -40.22 -5.53
C ASN A 677 33.21 -41.07 -6.80
N LYS A 678 32.75 -40.56 -7.94
CA LYS A 678 32.87 -41.22 -9.24
C LYS A 678 34.32 -41.23 -9.74
N VAL A 679 35.05 -40.13 -9.57
CA VAL A 679 36.44 -39.97 -10.01
C VAL A 679 37.42 -40.76 -9.13
N HIS A 680 37.24 -40.75 -7.80
CA HIS A 680 38.11 -41.44 -6.83
C HIS A 680 37.60 -42.83 -6.44
N LYS A 681 36.83 -43.47 -7.32
CA LYS A 681 36.23 -44.79 -7.04
C LYS A 681 37.28 -45.89 -6.82
N SER A 682 38.44 -45.79 -7.47
CA SER A 682 39.58 -46.71 -7.30
C SER A 682 40.31 -46.52 -5.97
N GLU A 683 40.54 -45.27 -5.55
CA GLU A 683 41.22 -44.98 -4.27
C GLU A 683 40.40 -45.45 -3.06
N ARG A 684 39.06 -45.36 -3.14
CA ARG A 684 38.19 -45.85 -2.06
C ARG A 684 38.08 -47.36 -1.94
N GLN A 685 38.32 -48.13 -3.00
CA GLN A 685 38.38 -49.59 -2.87
C GLN A 685 39.57 -50.00 -2.01
N ASP A 686 40.69 -49.29 -2.13
CA ASP A 686 41.88 -49.51 -1.31
C ASP A 686 41.68 -49.02 0.13
N ASP A 687 41.02 -47.87 0.32
CA ASP A 687 40.70 -47.36 1.68
C ASP A 687 39.68 -48.24 2.42
N GLN A 688 38.63 -48.74 1.76
CA GLN A 688 37.67 -49.66 2.37
C GLN A 688 38.32 -50.99 2.75
N LEU A 689 39.26 -51.48 1.93
CA LEU A 689 40.05 -52.67 2.25
C LEU A 689 40.98 -52.41 3.45
N ALA A 690 41.63 -51.24 3.50
CA ALA A 690 42.48 -50.83 4.61
C ALA A 690 41.71 -50.62 5.93
N GLU A 691 40.50 -50.06 5.88
CA GLU A 691 39.63 -49.86 7.04
C GLU A 691 39.05 -51.19 7.54
N MET A 692 38.67 -52.10 6.63
CA MET A 692 38.25 -53.46 6.98
C MET A 692 39.40 -54.24 7.65
N LEU A 693 40.63 -54.11 7.15
CA LEU A 693 41.83 -54.72 7.76
C LEU A 693 42.13 -54.13 9.15
N LYS A 694 41.92 -52.83 9.37
CA LYS A 694 42.04 -52.20 10.69
C LYS A 694 40.97 -52.69 11.68
N LEU A 695 39.72 -52.79 11.23
CA LEU A 695 38.60 -53.32 12.04
C LEU A 695 38.82 -54.80 12.39
N GLN A 696 39.37 -55.58 11.46
CA GLN A 696 39.72 -56.98 11.69
C GLN A 696 40.84 -57.11 12.71
N LYS A 697 41.93 -56.34 12.58
CA LYS A 697 43.01 -56.29 13.61
C LYS A 697 42.46 -55.91 14.99
N LYS A 698 41.58 -54.92 15.07
CA LYS A 698 40.99 -54.48 16.35
C LYS A 698 40.08 -55.54 16.98
N ARG A 699 39.35 -56.31 16.17
CA ARG A 699 38.58 -57.48 16.63
C ARG A 699 39.51 -58.60 17.12
N ASP A 700 40.59 -58.86 16.39
CA ASP A 700 41.55 -59.90 16.76
C ASP A 700 42.27 -59.58 18.08
N GLU A 701 42.62 -58.30 18.30
CA GLU A 701 43.16 -57.80 19.57
C GLU A 701 42.15 -57.93 20.71
N GLN A 702 40.89 -57.55 20.50
CA GLN A 702 39.82 -57.72 21.50
C GLN A 702 39.58 -59.19 21.84
N ASN A 703 39.55 -60.08 20.83
CA ASN A 703 39.39 -61.51 21.04
C ASN A 703 40.59 -62.11 21.81
N ALA A 704 41.82 -61.70 21.49
CA ALA A 704 43.01 -62.12 22.21
C ALA A 704 42.95 -61.71 23.70
N GLN A 705 42.41 -60.52 23.99
CA GLN A 705 42.25 -60.01 25.34
C GLN A 705 41.17 -60.76 26.12
N VAL A 706 40.03 -61.06 25.49
CA VAL A 706 38.98 -61.91 26.07
C VAL A 706 39.49 -63.32 26.38
N ILE A 707 40.30 -63.90 25.48
CA ILE A 707 40.91 -65.22 25.72
C ILE A 707 41.90 -65.17 26.89
N GLN A 708 42.71 -64.12 27.02
CA GLN A 708 43.59 -63.94 28.19
C GLN A 708 42.80 -63.82 29.49
N ASP A 709 41.70 -63.06 29.49
CA ASP A 709 40.88 -62.87 30.69
C ASP A 709 40.14 -64.16 31.08
N GLN A 710 39.60 -64.90 30.10
CA GLN A 710 39.04 -66.23 30.34
C GLN A 710 40.08 -67.21 30.91
N THR A 711 41.32 -67.16 30.40
CA THR A 711 42.41 -68.01 30.89
C THR A 711 42.77 -67.65 32.34
N LYS A 712 42.79 -66.36 32.70
CA LYS A 712 43.01 -65.90 34.08
C LYS A 712 41.89 -66.35 35.02
N ILE A 713 40.63 -66.21 34.60
CA ILE A 713 39.46 -66.65 35.38
C ILE A 713 39.49 -68.17 35.59
N MET A 714 39.81 -68.94 34.54
CA MET A 714 39.91 -70.40 34.64
C MET A 714 41.04 -70.83 35.57
N ASN A 715 42.18 -70.15 35.54
CA ASN A 715 43.28 -70.37 36.48
C ASN A 715 42.92 -70.01 37.93
N GLN A 716 42.13 -68.94 38.14
CA GLN A 716 41.61 -68.58 39.46
C GLN A 716 40.59 -69.60 39.99
N MET A 717 39.66 -70.08 39.15
CA MET A 717 38.73 -71.15 39.52
C MET A 717 39.46 -72.46 39.86
N MET A 718 40.46 -72.85 39.07
CA MET A 718 41.29 -74.02 39.34
C MET A 718 42.04 -73.91 40.68
N LYS A 719 42.47 -72.70 41.05
CA LYS A 719 43.11 -72.44 42.34
C LYS A 719 42.11 -72.53 43.49
N GLN A 720 40.92 -71.95 43.35
CA GLN A 720 39.85 -72.05 44.35
C GLN A 720 39.32 -73.48 44.52
N MET A 721 39.24 -74.28 43.46
CA MET A 721 38.85 -75.69 43.55
C MET A 721 39.91 -76.54 44.26
N LYS A 722 41.21 -76.24 44.11
CA LYS A 722 42.28 -76.85 44.91
C LYS A 722 42.17 -76.48 46.39
N ASP A 723 41.93 -75.21 46.69
CA ASP A 723 41.80 -74.72 48.08
C ASP A 723 40.53 -75.28 48.78
N GLN A 724 39.47 -75.59 48.03
CA GLN A 724 38.26 -76.26 48.55
C GLN A 724 38.43 -77.78 48.74
N GLN A 725 39.33 -78.44 48.00
CA GLN A 725 39.64 -79.85 48.23
C GLN A 725 40.52 -80.07 49.48
N ASP A 726 41.39 -79.11 49.82
CA ASP A 726 42.25 -79.20 51.00
C ASP A 726 41.54 -78.86 52.33
N THR A 727 40.37 -78.24 52.29
CA THR A 727 39.58 -77.88 53.48
C THR A 727 38.58 -78.93 53.95
N LYS A 728 38.31 -79.99 53.16
CA LYS A 728 37.42 -81.12 53.57
C LYS A 728 38.13 -82.29 54.26
N LYS A 729 39.46 -82.24 54.47
CA LYS A 729 40.22 -83.23 55.24
C LYS A 729 40.83 -82.62 56.49
N LYS A 730 40.01 -82.20 57.47
CA LYS A 730 40.44 -82.06 58.88
C LYS A 730 39.24 -81.84 59.81
N GLY A 731 39.00 -82.81 60.69
CA GLY A 731 38.49 -82.52 62.04
C GLY A 731 37.08 -83.00 62.41
N LEU A 732 36.85 -84.32 62.50
CA LEU A 732 35.86 -84.87 63.45
C LEU A 732 36.39 -86.02 64.33
N PHE A 733 37.59 -86.57 64.06
CA PHE A 733 38.17 -87.69 64.81
C PHE A 733 39.25 -87.32 65.84
N SER A 734 39.59 -86.04 66.05
CA SER A 734 40.69 -85.64 66.94
C SER A 734 40.27 -85.08 68.31
N ARG A 735 39.03 -85.31 68.77
CA ARG A 735 38.53 -84.84 70.08
C ARG A 735 38.26 -85.92 71.13
N LEU A 736 38.71 -87.16 70.90
CA LEU A 736 38.44 -88.29 71.81
C LEU A 736 39.64 -88.83 72.61
N PHE A 737 40.82 -88.19 72.62
CA PHE A 737 41.91 -88.64 73.51
C PHE A 737 42.74 -87.51 74.15
N ARG A 738 42.48 -87.32 75.46
CA ARG A 738 43.32 -86.84 76.59
C ARG A 738 43.84 -85.38 76.52
N LYS A 739 43.74 -84.55 77.56
CA LYS A 739 43.62 -84.75 79.01
C LYS A 739 42.84 -83.59 79.62
#